data_AF-A0A1J5RBJ8-F1
#
_entry.id   AF-A0A1J5RBJ8-F1
#
_cell.length_a   1.000
_cell.length_b   1.000
_cell.length_c   1.000
_cell.angle_alpha   90.00
_cell.angle_beta   90.00
_cell.angle_gamma   90.00
#
_symmetry.space_group_name_H-M   'P 1'
#
loop_
_entity.id
_entity.type
_entity.pdbx_description
1 polymer ?
#
loop_
_entity_poly.entity_id
_entity_poly.type
_entity_poly.pdbx_seq_one_letter_code
_entity_poly.pdbx_strand_id
1 'polypeptide(L)'
;MFSKILVANRAEIAVRAFRAAYELGTRTVAVFPHEDRNSVHRLKADESYPIGTAGHPVRAYLDIDEILRVALHSGADAVYPGYGFLSENPALARACDAAGIAFIGPPADVLELAGHKVRAIDAARRAGIPVLPSSAPSADVDTLMAAAESVGFPLFVKAVAGGGGRGMRRVQSPGDLPDALTAAMREANGAFGDPTVFLERAVLRPRHIEVQVLADTQGEVVHLFERDCSVQRRHQKVIEIAPAPGLDPDLRAVLCRDAVAFTRSIGYRNAGTVEFLVDTVGDRAGTHVFIEMNPRIQVEHTVTEEVTDIDLVQSQMRIAAGESLAELGISQESIRVNGVALQTRITTEDPSNGFRPDTGRIIAYRSPGGAGVRLDGATASAGSEVSGHFDSMLVKLTCRGRDLPTAVARARRALAEFRIRGVRTNISFLQAVLADPEFVAGHLSTGFIDERPELLSTRTSADRGTRLLSYLADVTVNRPHGPRPADAVDPRTMLPALDLSAPAQDGSRQRLRELGPEGFAAALRAQTALAVTDTTFRDAHQSLLATRVRTHDLVAVAPYESRLLPNLLSLEAWGGATYDVGLRFLGEDPWERLSELRDAAPTIALQMLLRGRNTVGYTPYPARVTEAFVQEAAATGVDIFRIFDALNDVTQMRPAIDAVRATGTGVAEVALCYTGNLSDPAEHLYTLDYYLALAERIVDAGAHVLAIKDMAGLLRPSAATDLVTALRARFDLPVHLHTHDTAGGQVATLLAAAAAGVDAVDVANAAMAGTTSQPSMSALVAALEHTPRDTGLSLQATCDLEPYWEAVRRLYRPFEAGLPGPTGRVYDHEIPGGQLSNLKQQAIALGLGARFQEIEVMYAAADRILGRPVKVTPTSKVVGDLALHLVARGADPDAFEADPEDVDLPASVVGFLSGELGVPPGGWPEPFRTRALAGRVLRPGVTPLTDQDERDLAGGSESRRDRLNHLLFPGPTKDYETSRTSYGHVSVLSTIGYLHGMSPGEEIEIELERGVRLLVGLEAIGEPDERGLRTVMFTMNGQLRPIQVRDRAIDVDVSASEKADPGHPGHIAAPFAGAVTPVVQEGQAVQAGQVVATVEAMKMEAAITTSVGGRVQRVAIGAVQQLEGGDLVMIIG
;
A
#
# COMPACT_ATOMS: atom_id res chain seq x y z
N MET A 1 38.46 -39.83 -10.54
CA MET A 1 37.79 -38.51 -10.43
C MET A 1 37.75 -37.84 -11.80
N PHE A 2 36.67 -37.16 -12.13
CA PHE A 2 36.52 -36.39 -13.38
C PHE A 2 37.44 -35.16 -13.36
N SER A 3 37.91 -34.71 -14.53
CA SER A 3 38.70 -33.49 -14.67
C SER A 3 37.83 -32.26 -14.98
N LYS A 4 36.69 -32.46 -15.66
CA LYS A 4 35.72 -31.41 -15.98
C LYS A 4 34.29 -31.95 -15.99
N ILE A 5 33.36 -31.24 -15.35
CA ILE A 5 31.93 -31.59 -15.27
C ILE A 5 31.09 -30.46 -15.86
N LEU A 6 30.20 -30.80 -16.79
CA LEU A 6 29.13 -29.90 -17.26
C LEU A 6 27.89 -30.07 -16.38
N VAL A 7 27.29 -28.96 -15.96
CA VAL A 7 26.00 -28.99 -15.26
C VAL A 7 24.88 -28.63 -16.23
N ALA A 8 24.02 -29.59 -16.56
CA ALA A 8 22.89 -29.41 -17.46
C ALA A 8 21.66 -28.85 -16.70
N ASN A 9 21.86 -27.73 -16.01
CA ASN A 9 20.85 -27.09 -15.18
C ASN A 9 21.18 -25.61 -14.94
N ARG A 10 20.38 -24.94 -14.11
CA ARG A 10 20.51 -23.51 -13.79
C ARG A 10 20.38 -23.22 -12.29
N ALA A 11 20.51 -21.94 -11.95
CA ALA A 11 20.19 -21.39 -10.62
C ALA A 11 20.89 -22.14 -9.47
N GLU A 12 20.17 -22.38 -8.36
CA GLU A 12 20.78 -22.83 -7.10
C GLU A 12 21.46 -24.19 -7.21
N ILE A 13 20.83 -25.15 -7.91
CA ILE A 13 21.37 -26.51 -8.02
C ILE A 13 22.63 -26.55 -8.87
N ALA A 14 22.72 -25.68 -9.88
CA ALA A 14 23.94 -25.54 -10.65
C ALA A 14 25.07 -24.97 -9.79
N VAL A 15 24.80 -23.91 -9.01
CA VAL A 15 25.79 -23.37 -8.06
C VAL A 15 26.19 -24.41 -7.01
N ARG A 16 25.25 -25.20 -6.49
CA ARG A 16 25.51 -26.29 -5.54
C ARG A 16 26.43 -27.36 -6.14
N ALA A 17 26.20 -27.74 -7.39
CA ALA A 17 27.05 -28.68 -8.13
C ALA A 17 28.44 -28.11 -8.40
N PHE A 18 28.55 -26.83 -8.77
CA PHE A 18 29.85 -26.18 -8.96
C PHE A 18 30.66 -26.11 -7.67
N ARG A 19 30.01 -25.84 -6.53
CA ARG A 19 30.67 -25.89 -5.20
C ARG A 19 31.26 -27.28 -4.91
N ALA A 20 30.46 -28.33 -5.08
CA ALA A 20 30.93 -29.72 -4.89
C ALA A 20 32.08 -30.07 -5.84
N ALA A 21 31.96 -29.75 -7.13
CA ALA A 21 32.99 -30.02 -8.13
C ALA A 21 34.29 -29.26 -7.80
N TYR A 22 34.20 -27.99 -7.39
CA TYR A 22 35.36 -27.20 -7.00
C TYR A 22 36.08 -27.79 -5.77
N GLU A 23 35.33 -28.22 -4.75
CA GLU A 23 35.87 -28.87 -3.55
C GLU A 23 36.57 -30.21 -3.87
N LEU A 24 36.11 -30.91 -4.92
CA LEU A 24 36.75 -32.11 -5.46
C LEU A 24 37.90 -31.81 -6.44
N GLY A 25 38.26 -30.54 -6.67
CA GLY A 25 39.32 -30.14 -7.59
C GLY A 25 38.98 -30.33 -9.08
N THR A 26 37.69 -30.37 -9.42
CA THR A 26 37.18 -30.60 -10.78
C THR A 26 36.75 -29.28 -11.44
N ARG A 27 37.09 -29.09 -12.73
CA ARG A 27 36.64 -27.91 -13.49
C ARG A 27 35.16 -28.00 -13.84
N THR A 28 34.53 -26.86 -14.08
CA THR A 28 33.08 -26.74 -14.19
C THR A 28 32.62 -26.01 -15.45
N VAL A 29 31.54 -26.48 -16.06
CA VAL A 29 30.93 -25.88 -17.26
C VAL A 29 29.46 -25.58 -17.01
N ALA A 30 29.05 -24.33 -17.24
CA ALA A 30 27.65 -23.91 -17.22
C ALA A 30 27.07 -23.77 -18.64
N VAL A 31 25.75 -23.96 -18.77
CA VAL A 31 24.98 -23.68 -19.98
C VAL A 31 23.87 -22.68 -19.68
N PHE A 32 23.58 -21.76 -20.61
CA PHE A 32 22.54 -20.76 -20.42
C PHE A 32 21.88 -20.30 -21.74
N PRO A 33 20.56 -20.10 -21.79
CA PRO A 33 19.90 -19.40 -22.89
C PRO A 33 20.10 -17.89 -22.78
N HIS A 34 19.77 -17.14 -23.83
CA HIS A 34 19.93 -15.69 -23.88
C HIS A 34 19.24 -14.97 -22.71
N GLU A 35 18.08 -15.45 -22.29
CA GLU A 35 17.26 -14.89 -21.22
C GLU A 35 17.88 -15.08 -19.83
N ASP A 36 18.69 -16.13 -19.63
CA ASP A 36 19.36 -16.43 -18.36
C ASP A 36 20.83 -15.94 -18.34
N ARG A 37 21.24 -15.10 -19.31
CA ARG A 37 22.62 -14.59 -19.45
C ARG A 37 23.16 -13.86 -18.23
N ASN A 38 22.28 -13.31 -17.39
CA ASN A 38 22.63 -12.58 -16.17
C ASN A 38 22.49 -13.43 -14.89
N SER A 39 22.18 -14.71 -15.02
CA SER A 39 22.01 -15.63 -13.88
C SER A 39 23.34 -15.90 -13.18
N VAL A 40 23.34 -15.93 -11.84
CA VAL A 40 24.60 -16.06 -11.06
C VAL A 40 25.29 -17.40 -11.34
N HIS A 41 24.53 -18.47 -11.63
CA HIS A 41 25.13 -19.78 -11.88
C HIS A 41 26.14 -19.76 -13.04
N ARG A 42 25.88 -18.96 -14.08
CA ARG A 42 26.80 -18.75 -15.21
C ARG A 42 28.17 -18.24 -14.74
N LEU A 43 28.16 -17.31 -13.78
CA LEU A 43 29.36 -16.67 -13.23
C LEU A 43 30.10 -17.54 -12.19
N LYS A 44 29.52 -18.69 -11.80
CA LYS A 44 30.08 -19.60 -10.79
C LYS A 44 30.82 -20.80 -11.38
N ALA A 45 30.66 -21.06 -12.67
CA ALA A 45 31.44 -22.07 -13.38
C ALA A 45 32.75 -21.48 -13.91
N ASP A 46 33.74 -22.34 -14.18
CA ASP A 46 35.02 -21.95 -14.80
C ASP A 46 34.83 -21.50 -16.26
N GLU A 47 33.89 -22.15 -16.97
CA GLU A 47 33.51 -21.83 -18.34
C GLU A 47 31.98 -21.83 -18.50
N SER A 48 31.44 -21.02 -19.42
CA SER A 48 30.00 -21.01 -19.68
C SER A 48 29.67 -20.80 -21.16
N TYR A 49 28.66 -21.51 -21.67
CA TYR A 49 28.32 -21.52 -23.09
C TYR A 49 26.83 -21.25 -23.33
N PRO A 50 26.49 -20.43 -24.35
CA PRO A 50 25.11 -20.24 -24.73
C PRO A 50 24.51 -21.51 -25.37
N ILE A 51 23.23 -21.74 -25.11
CA ILE A 51 22.44 -22.84 -25.68
C ILE A 51 21.10 -22.34 -26.22
N GLY A 52 20.59 -23.02 -27.26
CA GLY A 52 19.27 -22.77 -27.83
C GLY A 52 19.13 -21.46 -28.60
N THR A 53 17.88 -21.08 -28.88
CA THR A 53 17.51 -19.86 -29.64
C THR A 53 16.80 -18.87 -28.72
N ALA A 54 17.09 -17.57 -28.88
CA ALA A 54 16.43 -16.51 -28.12
C ALA A 54 14.89 -16.56 -28.31
N GLY A 55 14.14 -16.33 -27.24
CA GLY A 55 12.69 -16.45 -27.19
C GLY A 55 12.19 -17.79 -26.62
N HIS A 56 13.04 -18.81 -26.50
CA HIS A 56 12.67 -20.17 -26.05
C HIS A 56 13.51 -20.66 -24.85
N PRO A 57 13.47 -19.98 -23.70
CA PRO A 57 14.40 -20.20 -22.60
C PRO A 57 14.28 -21.57 -21.93
N VAL A 58 13.06 -22.10 -21.77
CA VAL A 58 12.85 -23.41 -21.12
C VAL A 58 13.25 -24.53 -22.06
N ARG A 59 12.84 -24.43 -23.33
CA ARG A 59 13.17 -25.40 -24.38
C ARG A 59 14.67 -25.57 -24.54
N ALA A 60 15.44 -24.49 -24.45
CA ALA A 60 16.90 -24.55 -24.54
C ALA A 60 17.52 -25.51 -23.50
N TYR A 61 17.06 -25.49 -22.25
CA TYR A 61 17.55 -26.40 -21.21
C TYR A 61 17.06 -27.85 -21.36
N LEU A 62 16.04 -28.09 -22.20
CA LEU A 62 15.50 -29.41 -22.51
C LEU A 62 16.10 -30.00 -23.81
N ASP A 63 16.95 -29.24 -24.50
CA ASP A 63 17.55 -29.66 -25.77
C ASP A 63 18.81 -30.52 -25.51
N ILE A 64 18.64 -31.84 -25.67
CA ILE A 64 19.71 -32.81 -25.44
C ILE A 64 20.88 -32.58 -26.41
N ASP A 65 20.61 -32.25 -27.67
CA ASP A 65 21.65 -32.07 -28.68
C ASP A 65 22.52 -30.86 -28.34
N GLU A 66 21.92 -29.77 -27.85
CA GLU A 66 22.65 -28.59 -27.38
C GLU A 66 23.51 -28.88 -26.14
N ILE A 67 22.98 -29.65 -25.17
CA ILE A 67 23.74 -30.06 -23.98
C ILE A 67 24.96 -30.91 -24.39
N LEU A 68 24.76 -31.89 -25.27
CA LEU A 68 25.84 -32.76 -25.76
C LEU A 68 26.86 -31.99 -26.61
N ARG A 69 26.40 -31.05 -27.45
CA ARG A 69 27.26 -30.15 -28.22
C ARG A 69 28.21 -29.39 -27.30
N VAL A 70 27.70 -28.80 -26.21
CA VAL A 70 28.54 -28.06 -25.26
C VAL A 70 29.44 -29.00 -24.47
N ALA A 71 28.95 -30.17 -24.03
CA ALA A 71 29.78 -31.13 -23.28
C ALA A 71 30.99 -31.59 -24.12
N LEU A 72 30.78 -31.92 -25.39
CA LEU A 72 31.84 -32.31 -26.33
C LEU A 72 32.77 -31.12 -26.64
N HIS A 73 32.21 -29.94 -26.91
CA HIS A 73 33.00 -28.75 -27.27
C HIS A 73 33.90 -28.27 -26.11
N SER A 74 33.39 -28.30 -24.89
CA SER A 74 34.13 -27.90 -23.69
C SER A 74 35.08 -28.99 -23.16
N GLY A 75 34.97 -30.22 -23.65
CA GLY A 75 35.73 -31.37 -23.17
C GLY A 75 35.36 -31.78 -21.76
N ALA A 76 34.06 -31.81 -21.44
CA ALA A 76 33.56 -32.31 -20.17
C ALA A 76 33.59 -33.84 -20.15
N ASP A 77 34.10 -34.42 -19.06
CA ASP A 77 34.15 -35.88 -18.85
C ASP A 77 32.80 -36.43 -18.38
N ALA A 78 31.97 -35.57 -17.78
CA ALA A 78 30.68 -35.95 -17.22
C ALA A 78 29.64 -34.83 -17.30
N VAL A 79 28.36 -35.23 -17.33
CA VAL A 79 27.21 -34.34 -17.22
C VAL A 79 26.49 -34.60 -15.90
N TYR A 80 26.39 -33.56 -15.07
CA TYR A 80 25.55 -33.54 -13.88
C TYR A 80 24.21 -32.86 -14.20
N PRO A 81 23.08 -33.59 -14.15
CA PRO A 81 21.81 -33.00 -14.56
C PRO A 81 21.08 -32.25 -13.44
N GLY A 82 21.51 -32.37 -12.18
CA GLY A 82 20.80 -31.78 -11.03
C GLY A 82 19.40 -32.37 -10.85
N TYR A 83 18.39 -31.50 -10.74
CA TYR A 83 16.98 -31.89 -10.64
C TYR A 83 16.10 -31.08 -11.60
N GLY A 84 14.96 -31.65 -11.99
CA GLY A 84 14.12 -31.06 -13.04
C GLY A 84 14.82 -31.06 -14.41
N PHE A 85 14.22 -30.42 -15.41
CA PHE A 85 14.70 -30.45 -16.79
C PHE A 85 14.96 -31.89 -17.27
N LEU A 86 16.20 -32.22 -17.60
CA LEU A 86 16.60 -33.51 -18.18
C LEU A 86 17.07 -34.54 -17.13
N SER A 87 16.96 -34.25 -15.83
CA SER A 87 17.49 -35.11 -14.76
C SER A 87 16.88 -36.50 -14.68
N GLU A 88 15.65 -36.67 -15.17
CA GLU A 88 14.95 -37.95 -15.20
C GLU A 88 14.78 -38.48 -16.64
N ASN A 89 15.42 -37.82 -17.61
CA ASN A 89 15.23 -38.14 -19.02
C ASN A 89 16.22 -39.26 -19.44
N PRO A 90 15.74 -40.49 -19.74
CA PRO A 90 16.62 -41.60 -20.11
C PRO A 90 17.33 -41.37 -21.45
N ALA A 91 16.83 -40.49 -22.32
CA ALA A 91 17.49 -40.16 -23.58
C ALA A 91 18.78 -39.35 -23.36
N LEU A 92 18.84 -38.48 -22.34
CA LEU A 92 20.08 -37.77 -22.01
C LEU A 92 21.16 -38.75 -21.53
N ALA A 93 20.81 -39.68 -20.63
CA ALA A 93 21.74 -40.70 -20.16
C ALA A 93 22.28 -41.56 -21.31
N ARG A 94 21.40 -42.02 -22.22
CA ARG A 94 21.80 -42.76 -23.43
C ARG A 94 22.70 -41.94 -24.36
N ALA A 95 22.40 -40.64 -24.54
CA ALA A 95 23.20 -39.75 -25.38
C ALA A 95 24.60 -39.51 -24.78
N CYS A 96 24.70 -39.33 -23.46
CA CYS A 96 25.96 -39.25 -22.74
C CYS A 96 26.79 -40.54 -22.92
N ASP A 97 26.19 -41.71 -22.69
CA ASP A 97 26.86 -43.01 -22.87
C ASP A 97 27.36 -43.19 -24.32
N ALA A 98 26.53 -42.85 -25.31
CA ALA A 98 26.89 -42.92 -26.73
C ALA A 98 28.02 -41.96 -27.13
N ALA A 99 28.14 -40.83 -26.43
CA ALA A 99 29.18 -39.82 -26.63
C ALA A 99 30.45 -40.06 -25.78
N GLY A 100 30.47 -41.11 -24.95
CA GLY A 100 31.59 -41.41 -24.05
C GLY A 100 31.72 -40.43 -22.88
N ILE A 101 30.63 -39.77 -22.50
CA ILE A 101 30.54 -38.81 -21.39
C ILE A 101 29.79 -39.48 -20.24
N ALA A 102 30.31 -39.43 -19.01
CA ALA A 102 29.65 -40.05 -17.88
C ALA A 102 28.38 -39.27 -17.47
N PHE A 103 27.24 -39.96 -17.37
CA PHE A 103 26.04 -39.40 -16.76
C PHE A 103 26.10 -39.55 -15.23
N ILE A 104 26.09 -38.44 -14.49
CA ILE A 104 26.12 -38.48 -13.02
C ILE A 104 24.69 -38.70 -12.49
N GLY A 105 24.27 -39.97 -12.51
CA GLY A 105 22.95 -40.42 -12.08
C GLY A 105 22.80 -41.93 -12.28
N PRO A 106 21.58 -42.48 -12.13
CA PRO A 106 21.31 -43.88 -12.43
C PRO A 106 21.35 -44.16 -13.94
N PRO A 107 21.51 -45.43 -14.35
CA PRO A 107 21.53 -45.80 -15.77
C PRO A 107 20.15 -45.62 -16.45
N ALA A 108 20.16 -45.53 -17.78
CA ALA A 108 18.98 -45.15 -18.57
C ALA A 108 17.79 -46.11 -18.45
N ASP A 109 18.05 -47.42 -18.30
CA ASP A 109 17.03 -48.44 -18.07
C ASP A 109 16.35 -48.29 -16.71
N VAL A 110 17.10 -47.90 -15.68
CA VAL A 110 16.58 -47.57 -14.36
C VAL A 110 15.78 -46.27 -14.38
N LEU A 111 16.24 -45.24 -15.10
CA LEU A 111 15.47 -44.01 -15.32
C LEU A 111 14.12 -44.30 -15.98
N GLU A 112 14.10 -45.15 -17.01
CA GLU A 112 12.88 -45.54 -17.72
C GLU A 112 11.92 -46.36 -16.84
N LEU A 113 12.45 -47.24 -15.98
CA LEU A 113 11.65 -48.00 -15.02
C LEU A 113 11.05 -47.09 -13.94
N ALA A 114 11.86 -46.24 -13.34
CA ALA A 114 11.46 -45.35 -12.24
C ALA A 114 10.49 -44.25 -12.71
N GLY A 115 10.70 -43.70 -13.91
CA GLY A 115 9.82 -42.67 -14.50
C GLY A 115 8.44 -43.19 -14.93
N HIS A 116 8.24 -44.50 -15.03
CA HIS A 116 6.97 -45.09 -15.44
C HIS A 116 6.20 -45.63 -14.22
N LYS A 117 5.29 -44.82 -13.65
CA LYS A 117 4.54 -45.10 -12.40
C LYS A 117 4.04 -46.54 -12.24
N VAL A 118 3.39 -47.10 -13.27
CA VAL A 118 2.88 -48.48 -13.22
C VAL A 118 4.02 -49.51 -13.06
N ARG A 119 5.12 -49.35 -13.79
CA ARG A 119 6.28 -50.25 -13.72
C ARG A 119 7.00 -50.14 -12.38
N ALA A 120 7.09 -48.93 -11.83
CA ALA A 120 7.65 -48.68 -10.51
C ALA A 120 6.80 -49.33 -9.40
N ILE A 121 5.47 -49.20 -9.46
CA ILE A 121 4.54 -49.87 -8.52
C ILE A 121 4.66 -51.40 -8.62
N ASP A 122 4.72 -51.95 -9.83
CA ASP A 122 4.90 -53.39 -10.01
C ASP A 122 6.26 -53.88 -9.49
N ALA A 123 7.33 -53.08 -9.64
CA ALA A 123 8.63 -53.37 -9.06
C ALA A 123 8.58 -53.34 -7.52
N ALA A 124 7.90 -52.35 -6.92
CA ALA A 124 7.70 -52.26 -5.48
C ALA A 124 6.92 -53.47 -4.94
N ARG A 125 5.85 -53.88 -5.64
CA ARG A 125 5.07 -55.08 -5.31
C ARG A 125 5.91 -56.35 -5.36
N ARG A 126 6.76 -56.51 -6.38
CA ARG A 126 7.70 -57.66 -6.48
C ARG A 126 8.77 -57.64 -5.39
N ALA A 127 9.19 -56.46 -4.94
CA ALA A 127 10.10 -56.28 -3.82
C ALA A 127 9.44 -56.50 -2.44
N GLY A 128 8.15 -56.83 -2.38
CA GLY A 128 7.42 -57.07 -1.14
C GLY A 128 7.02 -55.80 -0.39
N ILE A 129 7.05 -54.64 -1.06
CA ILE A 129 6.77 -53.33 -0.45
C ILE A 129 5.28 -53.02 -0.58
N PRO A 130 4.62 -52.52 0.47
CA PRO A 130 3.20 -52.15 0.40
C PRO A 130 2.93 -51.10 -0.69
N VAL A 131 1.91 -51.33 -1.52
CA VAL A 131 1.42 -50.41 -2.55
C VAL A 131 -0.07 -50.18 -2.40
N LEU A 132 -0.60 -49.10 -2.98
CA LEU A 132 -2.04 -48.82 -2.94
C LEU A 132 -2.83 -49.80 -3.84
N PRO A 133 -4.03 -50.24 -3.41
CA PRO A 133 -4.99 -50.86 -4.30
C PRO A 133 -5.32 -49.92 -5.46
N SER A 134 -5.15 -50.40 -6.68
CA SER A 134 -5.38 -49.65 -7.91
C SER A 134 -6.03 -50.51 -8.98
N SER A 135 -6.78 -49.88 -9.88
CA SER A 135 -7.34 -50.53 -11.07
C SER A 135 -6.29 -50.61 -12.18
N ALA A 136 -6.53 -51.49 -13.17
CA ALA A 136 -5.85 -51.37 -14.44
C ALA A 136 -6.21 -50.02 -15.10
N PRO A 137 -5.28 -49.38 -15.83
CA PRO A 137 -5.59 -48.19 -16.60
C PRO A 137 -6.61 -48.48 -17.70
N SER A 138 -7.56 -47.55 -17.91
CA SER A 138 -8.57 -47.66 -18.97
C SER A 138 -9.02 -46.28 -19.42
N ALA A 139 -9.47 -46.19 -20.68
CA ALA A 139 -10.23 -45.06 -21.20
C ALA A 139 -11.75 -45.31 -21.18
N ASP A 140 -12.18 -46.47 -20.67
CA ASP A 140 -13.58 -46.86 -20.55
C ASP A 140 -14.11 -46.64 -19.13
N VAL A 141 -15.16 -45.83 -19.02
CA VAL A 141 -15.81 -45.45 -17.76
C VAL A 141 -16.44 -46.65 -17.08
N ASP A 142 -17.11 -47.54 -17.83
CA ASP A 142 -17.81 -48.68 -17.24
C ASP A 142 -16.83 -49.68 -16.60
N THR A 143 -15.70 -49.94 -17.27
CA THR A 143 -14.59 -50.73 -16.73
C THR A 143 -14.07 -50.16 -15.40
N LEU A 144 -13.91 -48.84 -15.30
CA LEU A 144 -13.39 -48.19 -14.10
C LEU A 144 -14.44 -48.15 -12.98
N MET A 145 -15.71 -47.95 -13.31
CA MET A 145 -16.83 -48.03 -12.37
C MET A 145 -16.88 -49.42 -11.70
N ALA A 146 -16.74 -50.50 -12.48
CA ALA A 146 -16.68 -51.86 -11.94
C ALA A 146 -15.43 -52.08 -11.06
N ALA A 147 -14.28 -51.52 -11.46
CA ALA A 147 -13.05 -51.64 -10.68
C ALA A 147 -13.11 -50.88 -9.34
N ALA A 148 -13.92 -49.82 -9.23
CA ALA A 148 -14.04 -48.98 -8.04
C ALA A 148 -14.47 -49.75 -6.79
N GLU A 149 -15.32 -50.77 -6.93
CA GLU A 149 -15.76 -51.63 -5.81
C GLU A 149 -14.58 -52.36 -5.16
N SER A 150 -13.64 -52.84 -5.98
CA SER A 150 -12.44 -53.55 -5.51
C SER A 150 -11.36 -52.63 -4.93
N VAL A 151 -11.28 -51.40 -5.43
CA VAL A 151 -10.34 -50.37 -4.94
C VAL A 151 -10.80 -49.80 -3.60
N GLY A 152 -12.10 -49.53 -3.47
CA GLY A 152 -12.74 -49.00 -2.28
C GLY A 152 -12.62 -47.47 -2.14
N PHE A 153 -13.66 -46.84 -1.56
CA PHE A 153 -13.73 -45.40 -1.33
C PHE A 153 -13.16 -44.99 0.04
N PRO A 154 -12.67 -43.74 0.19
CA PRO A 154 -12.48 -42.76 -0.88
C PRO A 154 -11.32 -43.14 -1.80
N LEU A 155 -11.38 -42.70 -3.06
CA LEU A 155 -10.39 -43.01 -4.09
C LEU A 155 -9.98 -41.77 -4.88
N PHE A 156 -8.88 -41.89 -5.62
CA PHE A 156 -8.46 -40.92 -6.62
C PHE A 156 -8.65 -41.48 -8.03
N VAL A 157 -9.17 -40.66 -8.92
CA VAL A 157 -9.00 -40.82 -10.37
C VAL A 157 -7.68 -40.16 -10.74
N LYS A 158 -6.78 -40.85 -11.43
CA LYS A 158 -5.46 -40.34 -11.85
C LYS A 158 -5.19 -40.63 -13.32
N ALA A 159 -4.74 -39.65 -14.08
CA ALA A 159 -4.27 -39.84 -15.45
C ALA A 159 -2.95 -40.62 -15.51
N VAL A 160 -2.81 -41.51 -16.50
CA VAL A 160 -1.59 -42.32 -16.71
C VAL A 160 -0.40 -41.43 -17.08
N ALA A 161 -0.62 -40.49 -18.01
CA ALA A 161 0.36 -39.51 -18.46
C ALA A 161 0.46 -38.27 -17.53
N GLY A 162 -0.25 -38.28 -16.39
CA GLY A 162 -0.38 -37.11 -15.50
C GLY A 162 0.84 -36.86 -14.61
N GLY A 163 1.35 -35.62 -14.64
CA GLY A 163 2.41 -35.10 -13.77
C GLY A 163 2.01 -33.77 -13.09
N GLY A 164 2.63 -33.46 -11.95
CA GLY A 164 2.48 -32.15 -11.27
C GLY A 164 1.09 -31.85 -10.69
N GLY A 165 0.28 -32.87 -10.39
CA GLY A 165 -1.06 -32.70 -9.81
C GLY A 165 -2.19 -32.42 -10.81
N ARG A 166 -1.91 -32.44 -12.12
CA ARG A 166 -2.91 -32.29 -13.20
C ARG A 166 -3.54 -33.63 -13.56
N GLY A 167 -4.83 -33.66 -13.86
CA GLY A 167 -5.55 -34.89 -14.18
C GLY A 167 -5.75 -35.85 -13.00
N MET A 168 -5.81 -35.34 -11.76
CA MET A 168 -6.15 -36.12 -10.57
C MET A 168 -7.35 -35.55 -9.81
N ARG A 169 -8.27 -36.41 -9.37
CA ARG A 169 -9.49 -35.99 -8.66
C ARG A 169 -9.81 -36.95 -7.53
N ARG A 170 -10.05 -36.42 -6.32
CA ARG A 170 -10.51 -37.20 -5.19
C ARG A 170 -12.03 -37.42 -5.29
N VAL A 171 -12.46 -38.65 -5.07
CA VAL A 171 -13.86 -39.08 -5.12
C VAL A 171 -14.21 -39.71 -3.78
N GLN A 172 -15.21 -39.15 -3.09
CA GLN A 172 -15.59 -39.60 -1.75
C GLN A 172 -16.60 -40.74 -1.80
N SER A 173 -17.52 -40.72 -2.77
CA SER A 173 -18.61 -41.67 -2.88
C SER A 173 -18.80 -42.20 -4.30
N PRO A 174 -19.42 -43.38 -4.49
CA PRO A 174 -19.70 -43.93 -5.82
C PRO A 174 -20.48 -43.00 -6.75
N GLY A 175 -21.39 -42.17 -6.21
CA GLY A 175 -22.21 -41.27 -6.99
C GLY A 175 -21.42 -40.15 -7.70
N ASP A 176 -20.26 -39.78 -7.16
CA ASP A 176 -19.42 -38.70 -7.69
C ASP A 176 -18.41 -39.19 -8.75
N LEU A 177 -18.26 -40.51 -8.92
CA LEU A 177 -17.23 -41.12 -9.76
C LEU A 177 -17.42 -40.88 -11.26
N PRO A 178 -18.63 -40.97 -11.86
CA PRO A 178 -18.81 -40.81 -13.31
C PRO A 178 -18.37 -39.43 -13.83
N ASP A 179 -18.74 -38.38 -13.12
CA ASP A 179 -18.40 -37.00 -13.48
C ASP A 179 -16.90 -36.74 -13.30
N ALA A 180 -16.30 -37.28 -12.24
CA ALA A 180 -14.87 -37.17 -11.99
C ALA A 180 -14.03 -37.90 -13.05
N LEU A 181 -14.45 -39.09 -13.48
CA LEU A 181 -13.83 -39.84 -14.58
C LEU A 181 -13.88 -39.05 -15.88
N THR A 182 -15.07 -38.60 -16.29
CA THR A 182 -15.26 -37.85 -17.53
C THR A 182 -14.42 -36.58 -17.55
N ALA A 183 -14.42 -35.83 -16.45
CA ALA A 183 -13.63 -34.61 -16.33
C ALA A 183 -12.11 -34.88 -16.38
N ALA A 184 -11.63 -35.90 -15.67
CA ALA A 184 -10.20 -36.26 -15.65
C ALA A 184 -9.73 -36.78 -17.02
N MET A 185 -10.53 -37.61 -17.70
CA MET A 185 -10.22 -38.10 -19.05
C MET A 185 -10.18 -36.97 -20.07
N ARG A 186 -11.12 -36.01 -20.00
CA ARG A 186 -11.13 -34.83 -20.89
C ARG A 186 -9.90 -33.95 -20.66
N GLU A 187 -9.54 -33.73 -19.40
CA GLU A 187 -8.34 -32.97 -19.02
C GLU A 187 -7.06 -33.67 -19.48
N ALA A 188 -6.97 -34.99 -19.28
CA ALA A 188 -5.82 -35.81 -19.70
C ALA A 188 -5.65 -35.81 -21.23
N ASN A 189 -6.75 -35.98 -21.97
CA ASN A 189 -6.73 -35.94 -23.44
C ASN A 189 -6.31 -34.55 -23.96
N GLY A 190 -6.85 -33.48 -23.38
CA GLY A 190 -6.51 -32.11 -23.79
C GLY A 190 -5.09 -31.70 -23.44
N ALA A 191 -4.52 -32.21 -22.35
CA ALA A 191 -3.19 -31.85 -21.88
C ALA A 191 -2.07 -32.76 -22.41
N PHE A 192 -2.34 -34.06 -22.58
CA PHE A 192 -1.33 -35.09 -22.84
C PHE A 192 -1.64 -35.95 -24.08
N GLY A 193 -2.78 -35.75 -24.74
CA GLY A 193 -3.20 -36.54 -25.90
C GLY A 193 -3.59 -37.99 -25.58
N ASP A 194 -3.69 -38.34 -24.30
CA ASP A 194 -4.06 -39.68 -23.82
C ASP A 194 -5.17 -39.57 -22.76
N PRO A 195 -6.41 -40.04 -23.04
CA PRO A 195 -7.51 -40.01 -22.09
C PRO A 195 -7.40 -41.07 -20.98
N THR A 196 -6.39 -41.94 -20.99
CA THR A 196 -6.32 -43.10 -20.09
C THR A 196 -6.13 -42.66 -18.62
N VAL A 197 -7.00 -43.17 -17.74
CA VAL A 197 -6.94 -42.95 -16.29
C VAL A 197 -6.96 -44.29 -15.54
N PHE A 198 -6.59 -44.27 -14.27
CA PHE A 198 -6.74 -45.39 -13.34
C PHE A 198 -7.32 -44.91 -12.00
N LEU A 199 -7.92 -45.83 -11.26
CA LEU A 199 -8.41 -45.59 -9.91
C LEU A 199 -7.37 -46.07 -8.90
N GLU A 200 -7.16 -45.31 -7.84
CA GLU A 200 -6.27 -45.70 -6.74
C GLU A 200 -6.89 -45.29 -5.41
N ARG A 201 -6.82 -46.18 -4.42
CA ARG A 201 -7.39 -45.90 -3.10
C ARG A 201 -6.74 -44.66 -2.48
N ALA A 202 -7.54 -43.74 -1.95
CA ALA A 202 -7.02 -42.54 -1.33
C ALA A 202 -6.47 -42.86 0.08
N VAL A 203 -5.32 -42.29 0.41
CA VAL A 203 -4.82 -42.25 1.79
C VAL A 203 -5.42 -41.02 2.48
N LEU A 204 -5.94 -41.20 3.69
CA LEU A 204 -6.60 -40.13 4.42
C LEU A 204 -5.57 -39.33 5.22
N ARG A 205 -5.59 -38.00 5.06
CA ARG A 205 -4.70 -37.06 5.78
C ARG A 205 -3.23 -37.57 5.83
N PRO A 206 -2.62 -38.00 4.70
CA PRO A 206 -1.35 -38.69 4.77
C PRO A 206 -0.22 -37.75 5.17
N ARG A 207 0.79 -38.31 5.85
CA ARG A 207 2.13 -37.75 5.83
C ARG A 207 2.86 -38.22 4.58
N HIS A 208 3.56 -37.30 3.93
CA HIS A 208 4.45 -37.62 2.81
C HIS A 208 5.85 -37.79 3.39
N ILE A 209 6.31 -39.05 3.48
CA ILE A 209 7.62 -39.41 4.03
C ILE A 209 8.46 -39.99 2.91
N GLU A 210 9.69 -39.53 2.80
CA GLU A 210 10.61 -39.99 1.76
C GLU A 210 11.96 -40.38 2.34
N VAL A 211 12.63 -41.35 1.73
CA VAL A 211 13.90 -41.89 2.22
C VAL A 211 15.00 -41.62 1.21
N GLN A 212 16.06 -40.94 1.66
CA GLN A 212 17.26 -40.73 0.87
C GLN A 212 18.05 -42.02 0.75
N VAL A 213 18.43 -42.41 -0.46
CA VAL A 213 19.34 -43.54 -0.71
C VAL A 213 20.58 -43.11 -1.47
N LEU A 214 21.68 -43.82 -1.22
CA LEU A 214 22.90 -43.81 -2.03
C LEU A 214 23.24 -45.25 -2.40
N ALA A 215 23.55 -45.48 -3.68
CA ALA A 215 23.96 -46.77 -4.19
C ALA A 215 25.22 -46.64 -5.04
N ASP A 216 26.23 -47.49 -4.83
CA ASP A 216 27.45 -47.48 -5.63
C ASP A 216 27.40 -48.44 -6.84
N THR A 217 28.49 -48.50 -7.59
CA THR A 217 28.63 -49.37 -8.77
C THR A 217 28.86 -50.84 -8.41
N GLN A 218 29.14 -51.16 -7.14
CA GLN A 218 29.36 -52.53 -6.65
C GLN A 218 28.06 -53.18 -6.14
N GLY A 219 26.97 -52.41 -6.05
CA GLY A 219 25.65 -52.88 -5.63
C GLY A 219 25.36 -52.65 -4.14
N GLU A 220 26.25 -51.97 -3.41
CA GLU A 220 25.99 -51.57 -2.04
C GLU A 220 25.02 -50.39 -2.01
N VAL A 221 24.09 -50.43 -1.06
CA VAL A 221 23.01 -49.45 -0.90
C VAL A 221 22.85 -49.10 0.57
N VAL A 222 22.87 -47.80 0.87
CA VAL A 222 22.61 -47.25 2.21
C VAL A 222 21.47 -46.23 2.16
N HIS A 223 20.75 -46.07 3.28
CA HIS A 223 19.81 -44.97 3.46
C HIS A 223 20.42 -43.87 4.36
N LEU A 224 20.12 -42.61 4.05
CA LEU A 224 20.48 -41.45 4.87
C LEU A 224 19.28 -40.92 5.66
N PHE A 225 18.50 -41.86 6.21
CA PHE A 225 17.23 -41.63 6.90
C PHE A 225 16.15 -40.96 6.01
N GLU A 226 15.06 -40.57 6.65
CA GLU A 226 13.87 -40.02 6.03
C GLU A 226 13.77 -38.49 6.16
N ARG A 227 12.96 -37.92 5.26
CA ARG A 227 12.47 -36.54 5.32
C ARG A 227 10.94 -36.55 5.38
N ASP A 228 10.39 -35.61 6.12
CA ASP A 228 8.97 -35.29 6.10
C ASP A 228 8.72 -34.11 5.16
N CYS A 229 8.00 -34.37 4.07
CA CYS A 229 7.62 -33.40 3.05
C CYS A 229 6.10 -33.17 3.04
N SER A 230 5.43 -33.37 4.17
CA SER A 230 3.97 -33.29 4.29
C SER A 230 3.44 -31.88 4.15
N VAL A 231 4.24 -30.83 4.42
CA VAL A 231 3.77 -29.45 4.30
C VAL A 231 3.74 -29.06 2.83
N GLN A 232 2.55 -29.18 2.25
CA GLN A 232 2.31 -29.04 0.81
C GLN A 232 1.16 -28.07 0.54
N ARG A 233 1.23 -27.40 -0.61
CA ARG A 233 0.12 -26.63 -1.18
C ARG A 233 -0.17 -27.14 -2.58
N ARG A 234 -1.42 -27.56 -2.84
CA ARG A 234 -1.81 -28.15 -4.15
C ARG A 234 -0.82 -29.23 -4.62
N HIS A 235 -0.42 -30.11 -3.71
CA HIS A 235 0.54 -31.20 -3.94
C HIS A 235 1.98 -30.76 -4.27
N GLN A 236 2.34 -29.50 -4.03
CA GLN A 236 3.73 -29.02 -4.13
C GLN A 236 4.35 -28.85 -2.74
N LYS A 237 5.57 -29.37 -2.55
CA LYS A 237 6.34 -29.28 -1.30
C LYS A 237 6.74 -27.82 -1.01
N VAL A 238 6.50 -27.39 0.23
CA VAL A 238 6.74 -26.01 0.70
C VAL A 238 7.82 -25.98 1.79
N ILE A 239 7.70 -26.87 2.77
CA ILE A 239 8.64 -27.01 3.89
C ILE A 239 8.96 -28.49 4.06
N GLU A 240 10.25 -28.79 4.18
CA GLU A 240 10.76 -30.16 4.32
C GLU A 240 11.59 -30.27 5.60
N ILE A 241 11.47 -31.38 6.34
CA ILE A 241 12.10 -31.58 7.65
C ILE A 241 12.85 -32.91 7.67
N ALA A 242 14.07 -32.93 8.22
CA ALA A 242 14.84 -34.15 8.49
C ALA A 242 15.31 -34.18 9.95
N PRO A 243 15.18 -35.31 10.67
CA PRO A 243 14.32 -36.46 10.35
C PRO A 243 12.83 -36.09 10.50
N ALA A 244 11.93 -37.02 10.17
CA ALA A 244 10.49 -36.80 10.30
C ALA A 244 10.06 -36.65 11.78
N PRO A 245 9.42 -35.53 12.18
CA PRO A 245 9.08 -35.27 13.57
C PRO A 245 7.99 -36.23 14.06
N GLY A 246 8.14 -36.75 15.28
CA GLY A 246 7.14 -37.66 15.89
C GLY A 246 6.86 -38.95 15.11
N LEU A 247 7.73 -39.35 14.18
CA LEU A 247 7.61 -40.63 13.48
C LEU A 247 8.06 -41.77 14.40
N ASP A 248 7.25 -42.83 14.48
CA ASP A 248 7.58 -44.04 15.25
C ASP A 248 8.91 -44.63 14.76
N PRO A 249 9.89 -44.90 15.65
CA PRO A 249 11.18 -45.49 15.27
C PRO A 249 11.08 -46.82 14.52
N ASP A 250 10.10 -47.66 14.83
CA ASP A 250 9.89 -48.94 14.15
C ASP A 250 9.36 -48.72 12.73
N LEU A 251 8.42 -47.78 12.56
CA LEU A 251 7.93 -47.39 11.25
C LEU A 251 9.06 -46.75 10.40
N ARG A 252 9.90 -45.91 11.01
CA ARG A 252 11.10 -45.36 10.36
C ARG A 252 12.01 -46.46 9.86
N ALA A 253 12.31 -47.46 10.69
CA ALA A 253 13.16 -48.58 10.33
C ALA A 253 12.57 -49.38 9.16
N VAL A 254 11.25 -49.60 9.16
CA VAL A 254 10.53 -50.27 8.07
C VAL A 254 10.58 -49.46 6.77
N LEU A 255 10.32 -48.15 6.81
CA LEU A 255 10.42 -47.25 5.64
C LEU A 255 11.82 -47.28 5.04
N CYS A 256 12.85 -47.17 5.89
CA CYS A 256 14.24 -47.19 5.46
C CYS A 256 14.64 -48.54 4.85
N ARG A 257 14.24 -49.65 5.47
CA ARG A 257 14.46 -51.00 4.94
C ARG A 257 13.80 -51.18 3.58
N ASP A 258 12.55 -50.76 3.44
CA ASP A 258 11.78 -50.91 2.20
C ASP A 258 12.36 -50.04 1.08
N ALA A 259 12.83 -48.83 1.39
CA ALA A 259 13.54 -47.98 0.43
C ALA A 259 14.83 -48.64 -0.08
N VAL A 260 15.64 -49.23 0.81
CA VAL A 260 16.85 -49.97 0.43
C VAL A 260 16.50 -51.21 -0.39
N ALA A 261 15.45 -51.96 0.00
CA ALA A 261 14.99 -53.13 -0.72
C ALA A 261 14.52 -52.79 -2.14
N PHE A 262 13.75 -51.70 -2.30
CA PHE A 262 13.33 -51.20 -3.62
C PHE A 262 14.53 -50.87 -4.49
N THR A 263 15.45 -50.06 -3.95
CA THR A 263 16.64 -49.56 -4.62
C THR A 263 17.54 -50.71 -5.10
N ARG A 264 17.72 -51.75 -4.28
CA ARG A 264 18.42 -52.99 -4.66
C ARG A 264 17.68 -53.77 -5.75
N SER A 265 16.35 -53.87 -5.65
CA SER A 265 15.55 -54.70 -6.58
C SER A 265 15.59 -54.21 -8.03
N ILE A 266 15.85 -52.92 -8.25
CA ILE A 266 15.92 -52.30 -9.58
C ILE A 266 17.36 -52.07 -10.06
N GLY A 267 18.38 -52.51 -9.31
CA GLY A 267 19.78 -52.29 -9.68
C GLY A 267 20.18 -50.81 -9.72
N TYR A 268 19.60 -49.99 -8.83
CA TYR A 268 19.82 -48.55 -8.80
C TYR A 268 21.29 -48.19 -8.51
N ARG A 269 21.72 -47.01 -8.99
CA ARG A 269 23.05 -46.42 -8.73
C ARG A 269 22.91 -44.92 -8.47
N ASN A 270 23.90 -44.34 -7.78
CA ASN A 270 23.97 -42.93 -7.43
C ASN A 270 22.94 -42.53 -6.34
N ALA A 271 22.65 -41.24 -6.19
CA ALA A 271 21.62 -40.76 -5.24
C ALA A 271 20.22 -40.91 -5.83
N GLY A 272 19.26 -41.27 -4.97
CA GLY A 272 17.85 -41.33 -5.31
C GLY A 272 16.99 -41.14 -4.06
N THR A 273 15.69 -40.94 -4.24
CA THR A 273 14.75 -40.86 -3.12
C THR A 273 13.54 -41.74 -3.36
N VAL A 274 13.19 -42.56 -2.37
CA VAL A 274 11.99 -43.40 -2.39
C VAL A 274 10.91 -42.71 -1.56
N GLU A 275 9.76 -42.43 -2.16
CA GLU A 275 8.67 -41.69 -1.52
C GLU A 275 7.53 -42.61 -1.08
N PHE A 276 6.97 -42.30 0.09
CA PHE A 276 5.88 -43.03 0.73
C PHE A 276 4.79 -42.09 1.22
N LEU A 277 3.56 -42.61 1.28
CA LEU A 277 2.48 -42.01 2.06
C LEU A 277 2.26 -42.84 3.32
N VAL A 278 2.20 -42.17 4.47
CA VAL A 278 1.87 -42.77 5.76
C VAL A 278 0.49 -42.31 6.18
N ASP A 279 -0.43 -43.25 6.41
CA ASP A 279 -1.77 -42.94 6.88
C ASP A 279 -1.72 -42.49 8.35
N THR A 280 -2.47 -41.44 8.68
CA THR A 280 -2.50 -40.86 10.04
C THR A 280 -3.84 -41.07 10.75
N VAL A 281 -4.88 -41.50 10.03
CA VAL A 281 -6.24 -41.60 10.56
C VAL A 281 -6.97 -42.85 10.06
N GLY A 282 -8.00 -43.29 10.80
CA GLY A 282 -8.79 -44.47 10.45
C GLY A 282 -8.07 -45.80 10.70
N ASP A 283 -8.68 -46.89 10.24
CA ASP A 283 -8.26 -48.27 10.56
C ASP A 283 -6.86 -48.64 10.06
N ARG A 284 -6.28 -47.83 9.17
CA ARG A 284 -4.95 -48.01 8.56
C ARG A 284 -3.89 -47.06 9.11
N ALA A 285 -4.20 -46.27 10.14
CA ALA A 285 -3.27 -45.35 10.76
C ALA A 285 -1.94 -46.06 11.13
N GLY A 286 -0.81 -45.46 10.76
CA GLY A 286 0.53 -46.03 10.95
C GLY A 286 1.00 -46.96 9.82
N THR A 287 0.18 -47.25 8.81
CA THR A 287 0.63 -48.01 7.63
C THR A 287 1.23 -47.09 6.57
N HIS A 288 2.31 -47.55 5.92
CA HIS A 288 2.93 -46.86 4.79
C HIS A 288 2.62 -47.55 3.46
N VAL A 289 2.68 -46.79 2.37
CA VAL A 289 2.58 -47.27 0.99
C VAL A 289 3.58 -46.54 0.11
N PHE A 290 4.24 -47.27 -0.79
CA PHE A 290 5.09 -46.70 -1.83
C PHE A 290 4.27 -45.88 -2.82
N ILE A 291 4.80 -44.72 -3.24
CA ILE A 291 4.20 -43.90 -4.30
C ILE A 291 5.09 -43.79 -5.53
N GLU A 292 6.36 -43.44 -5.37
CA GLU A 292 7.30 -43.29 -6.47
C GLU A 292 8.76 -43.32 -5.98
N MET A 293 9.68 -43.37 -6.94
CA MET A 293 11.09 -43.07 -6.69
C MET A 293 11.48 -41.92 -7.59
N ASN A 294 12.13 -40.92 -7.01
CA ASN A 294 12.77 -39.84 -7.73
C ASN A 294 14.22 -40.27 -8.03
N PRO A 295 14.57 -40.62 -9.29
CA PRO A 295 15.84 -41.23 -9.62
C PRO A 295 16.95 -40.17 -9.82
N ARG A 296 17.05 -39.24 -8.86
CA ARG A 296 17.94 -38.06 -8.88
C ARG A 296 18.07 -37.45 -7.49
N ILE A 297 18.87 -36.39 -7.38
CA ILE A 297 18.84 -35.51 -6.21
C ILE A 297 17.53 -34.72 -6.13
N GLN A 298 17.14 -34.32 -4.93
CA GLN A 298 15.97 -33.47 -4.68
C GLN A 298 16.38 -32.09 -4.13
N VAL A 299 15.46 -31.13 -4.23
CA VAL A 299 15.67 -29.74 -3.76
C VAL A 299 16.02 -29.73 -2.26
N GLU A 300 15.34 -30.58 -1.51
CA GLU A 300 15.38 -30.82 -0.06
C GLU A 300 16.53 -31.73 0.42
N HIS A 301 17.48 -32.12 -0.43
CA HIS A 301 18.65 -32.88 0.00
C HIS A 301 19.42 -32.19 1.14
N THR A 302 19.38 -30.86 1.20
CA THR A 302 20.10 -30.03 2.17
C THR A 302 19.75 -30.37 3.62
N VAL A 303 18.50 -30.72 3.94
CA VAL A 303 18.13 -31.09 5.32
C VAL A 303 18.74 -32.43 5.72
N THR A 304 18.88 -33.36 4.78
CA THR A 304 19.57 -34.63 5.02
C THR A 304 21.07 -34.42 5.24
N GLU A 305 21.71 -33.59 4.42
CA GLU A 305 23.13 -33.24 4.62
C GLU A 305 23.35 -32.59 6.00
N GLU A 306 22.48 -31.66 6.40
CA GLU A 306 22.58 -30.98 7.70
C GLU A 306 22.43 -31.92 8.90
N VAL A 307 21.68 -33.02 8.79
CA VAL A 307 21.52 -33.96 9.91
C VAL A 307 22.45 -35.17 9.85
N THR A 308 23.04 -35.48 8.71
CA THR A 308 23.94 -36.64 8.55
C THR A 308 25.42 -36.26 8.40
N ASP A 309 25.71 -34.99 8.11
CA ASP A 309 27.02 -34.46 7.77
C ASP A 309 27.65 -35.14 6.53
N ILE A 310 26.83 -35.75 5.67
CA ILE A 310 27.22 -36.38 4.39
C ILE A 310 26.88 -35.44 3.24
N ASP A 311 27.88 -35.05 2.44
CA ASP A 311 27.66 -34.27 1.21
C ASP A 311 27.15 -35.20 0.09
N LEU A 312 25.88 -35.02 -0.27
CA LEU A 312 25.21 -35.84 -1.26
C LEU A 312 25.75 -35.59 -2.67
N VAL A 313 25.99 -34.33 -3.04
CA VAL A 313 26.40 -33.97 -4.40
C VAL A 313 27.83 -34.44 -4.70
N GLN A 314 28.76 -34.28 -3.74
CA GLN A 314 30.09 -34.84 -3.86
C GLN A 314 30.04 -36.37 -3.94
N SER A 315 29.21 -37.02 -3.11
CA SER A 315 29.03 -38.48 -3.16
C SER A 315 28.53 -38.93 -4.53
N GLN A 316 27.57 -38.22 -5.13
CA GLN A 316 27.09 -38.52 -6.49
C GLN A 316 28.21 -38.45 -7.53
N MET A 317 29.05 -37.41 -7.49
CA MET A 317 30.16 -37.23 -8.43
C MET A 317 31.22 -38.33 -8.26
N ARG A 318 31.56 -38.69 -7.03
CA ARG A 318 32.56 -39.72 -6.73
C ARG A 318 32.07 -41.13 -7.07
N ILE A 319 30.81 -41.45 -6.78
CA ILE A 319 30.17 -42.72 -7.20
C ILE A 319 30.16 -42.84 -8.72
N ALA A 320 29.78 -41.78 -9.43
CA ALA A 320 29.80 -41.78 -10.89
C ALA A 320 31.23 -41.92 -11.46
N ALA A 321 32.25 -41.46 -10.72
CA ALA A 321 33.66 -41.66 -11.06
C ALA A 321 34.19 -43.07 -10.69
N GLY A 322 33.35 -43.94 -10.11
CA GLY A 322 33.66 -45.34 -9.82
C GLY A 322 34.04 -45.65 -8.37
N GLU A 323 34.01 -44.67 -7.45
CA GLU A 323 34.27 -44.93 -6.04
C GLU A 323 33.10 -45.68 -5.37
N SER A 324 33.43 -46.66 -4.53
CA SER A 324 32.47 -47.41 -3.70
C SER A 324 32.09 -46.66 -2.43
N LEU A 325 30.94 -46.99 -1.83
CA LEU A 325 30.53 -46.40 -0.55
C LEU A 325 31.57 -46.63 0.56
N ALA A 326 32.25 -47.78 0.54
CA ALA A 326 33.34 -48.08 1.48
C ALA A 326 34.54 -47.12 1.33
N GLU A 327 34.93 -46.77 0.10
CA GLU A 327 35.99 -45.79 -0.17
C GLU A 327 35.58 -44.36 0.19
N LEU A 328 34.27 -44.05 0.13
CA LEU A 328 33.71 -42.82 0.67
C LEU A 328 33.67 -42.79 2.21
N GLY A 329 33.94 -43.92 2.87
CA GLY A 329 33.81 -44.06 4.32
C GLY A 329 32.37 -44.12 4.80
N ILE A 330 31.43 -44.50 3.93
CA ILE A 330 29.99 -44.56 4.21
C ILE A 330 29.56 -46.02 4.39
N SER A 331 29.14 -46.37 5.60
CA SER A 331 28.43 -47.62 5.89
C SER A 331 27.14 -47.35 6.66
N GLN A 332 26.16 -48.25 6.58
CA GLN A 332 24.87 -48.06 7.24
C GLN A 332 24.99 -47.83 8.76
N GLU A 333 25.96 -48.49 9.41
CA GLU A 333 26.22 -48.41 10.84
C GLU A 333 26.91 -47.11 11.27
N SER A 334 27.59 -46.44 10.33
CA SER A 334 28.33 -45.19 10.59
C SER A 334 27.43 -43.95 10.54
N ILE A 335 26.31 -44.02 9.81
CA ILE A 335 25.42 -42.87 9.57
C ILE A 335 24.61 -42.58 10.83
N ARG A 336 24.64 -41.33 11.30
CA ARG A 336 23.91 -40.86 12.49
C ARG A 336 23.11 -39.61 12.17
N VAL A 337 22.00 -39.43 12.90
CA VAL A 337 21.20 -38.21 12.85
C VAL A 337 21.65 -37.27 13.95
N ASN A 338 22.06 -36.06 13.58
CA ASN A 338 22.55 -35.02 14.47
C ASN A 338 21.58 -33.83 14.53
N GLY A 339 20.53 -33.95 15.34
CA GLY A 339 19.52 -32.92 15.55
C GLY A 339 18.39 -32.96 14.51
N VAL A 340 17.81 -31.80 14.21
CA VAL A 340 16.72 -31.62 13.24
C VAL A 340 17.06 -30.45 12.33
N ALA A 341 16.82 -30.61 11.04
CA ALA A 341 16.91 -29.54 10.05
C ALA A 341 15.57 -29.37 9.33
N LEU A 342 15.24 -28.13 8.98
CA LEU A 342 14.11 -27.82 8.11
C LEU A 342 14.54 -26.87 7.00
N GLN A 343 13.94 -27.02 5.82
CA GLN A 343 14.17 -26.16 4.67
C GLN A 343 12.88 -25.41 4.33
N THR A 344 13.03 -24.13 3.99
CA THR A 344 11.99 -23.30 3.39
C THR A 344 12.49 -22.75 2.06
N ARG A 345 11.59 -22.57 1.10
CA ARG A 345 11.89 -22.00 -0.22
C ARG A 345 11.32 -20.60 -0.28
N ILE A 346 12.20 -19.60 -0.38
CA ILE A 346 11.77 -18.21 -0.54
C ILE A 346 11.57 -17.96 -2.02
N THR A 347 10.34 -17.62 -2.41
CA THR A 347 9.91 -17.41 -3.80
C THR A 347 9.39 -16.00 -4.01
N THR A 348 9.20 -15.56 -5.26
CA THR A 348 8.49 -14.32 -5.61
C THR A 348 6.97 -14.46 -5.61
N GLU A 349 6.42 -15.59 -5.18
CA GLU A 349 4.98 -15.79 -5.15
C GLU A 349 4.32 -14.90 -4.10
N ASP A 350 3.32 -14.13 -4.50
CA ASP A 350 2.56 -13.26 -3.60
C ASP A 350 1.37 -14.03 -2.97
N PRO A 351 1.41 -14.34 -1.66
CA PRO A 351 0.32 -15.07 -1.00
C PRO A 351 -1.02 -14.32 -1.07
N SER A 352 -1.00 -12.98 -1.10
CA SER A 352 -2.20 -12.14 -1.18
C SER A 352 -2.84 -12.12 -2.57
N ASN A 353 -2.09 -12.54 -3.59
CA ASN A 353 -2.53 -12.62 -4.98
C ASN A 353 -2.54 -14.07 -5.49
N GLY A 354 -2.95 -15.01 -4.62
CA GLY A 354 -3.10 -16.42 -4.99
C GLY A 354 -1.79 -17.17 -5.28
N PHE A 355 -0.66 -16.67 -4.78
CA PHE A 355 0.71 -17.16 -5.05
C PHE A 355 1.15 -16.98 -6.50
N ARG A 356 0.65 -15.95 -7.19
CA ARG A 356 1.20 -15.56 -8.49
C ARG A 356 2.64 -15.07 -8.30
N PRO A 357 3.63 -15.58 -9.06
CA PRO A 357 4.98 -15.05 -9.06
C PRO A 357 5.02 -13.60 -9.48
N ASP A 358 5.64 -12.77 -8.65
CA ASP A 358 5.99 -11.41 -8.98
C ASP A 358 7.27 -11.38 -9.83
N THR A 359 7.37 -10.35 -10.66
CA THR A 359 8.51 -10.14 -11.59
C THR A 359 9.03 -8.72 -11.44
N GLY A 360 10.27 -8.49 -11.86
CA GLY A 360 10.88 -7.17 -11.80
C GLY A 360 12.24 -7.17 -11.10
N ARG A 361 12.74 -5.97 -10.82
CA ARG A 361 14.11 -5.78 -10.33
C ARG A 361 14.18 -5.84 -8.81
N ILE A 362 15.09 -6.64 -8.28
CA ILE A 362 15.39 -6.68 -6.85
C ILE A 362 16.22 -5.43 -6.51
N ILE A 363 15.62 -4.43 -5.87
CA ILE A 363 16.29 -3.18 -5.50
C ILE A 363 17.14 -3.32 -4.22
N ALA A 364 16.80 -4.28 -3.36
CA ALA A 364 17.62 -4.62 -2.20
C ALA A 364 17.48 -6.11 -1.89
N TYR A 365 18.62 -6.73 -1.58
CA TYR A 365 18.69 -8.11 -1.12
C TYR A 365 19.65 -8.18 0.08
N ARG A 366 19.11 -8.49 1.26
CA ARG A 366 19.90 -8.86 2.44
C ARG A 366 19.47 -10.24 2.89
N SER A 367 20.43 -11.16 2.92
CA SER A 367 20.25 -12.50 3.45
C SER A 367 20.68 -12.57 4.93
N PRO A 368 20.04 -13.43 5.75
CA PRO A 368 20.46 -13.70 7.11
C PRO A 368 21.74 -14.55 7.13
N GLY A 369 22.35 -14.65 8.31
CA GLY A 369 23.45 -15.58 8.58
C GLY A 369 23.33 -16.17 9.99
N GLY A 370 24.46 -16.58 10.57
CA GLY A 370 24.55 -17.06 11.95
C GLY A 370 24.51 -18.59 12.09
N ALA A 371 24.71 -19.05 13.33
CA ALA A 371 24.85 -20.48 13.62
C ALA A 371 23.58 -21.28 13.28
N GLY A 372 23.77 -22.40 12.55
CA GLY A 372 22.69 -23.29 12.14
C GLY A 372 21.82 -22.74 11.00
N VAL A 373 22.35 -21.83 10.18
CA VAL A 373 21.71 -21.28 8.99
C VAL A 373 22.54 -21.62 7.77
N ARG A 374 21.91 -22.25 6.80
CA ARG A 374 22.46 -22.55 5.48
C ARG A 374 21.61 -21.88 4.41
N LEU A 375 22.28 -21.30 3.41
CA LEU A 375 21.65 -20.63 2.27
C LEU A 375 22.19 -21.18 0.95
N ASP A 376 21.27 -21.63 0.11
CA ASP A 376 21.54 -22.07 -1.25
C ASP A 376 20.72 -21.20 -2.21
N GLY A 377 21.36 -20.20 -2.81
CA GLY A 377 20.71 -19.22 -3.70
C GLY A 377 21.60 -18.83 -4.88
N ALA A 378 20.97 -18.43 -5.99
CA ALA A 378 21.65 -18.06 -7.24
C ALA A 378 20.87 -17.08 -8.13
N THR A 379 19.63 -16.74 -7.78
CA THR A 379 18.75 -15.89 -8.59
C THR A 379 18.61 -14.48 -8.01
N ALA A 380 18.92 -14.31 -6.72
CA ALA A 380 18.65 -13.08 -5.99
C ALA A 380 19.93 -12.35 -5.57
N SER A 381 20.12 -11.16 -6.13
CA SER A 381 21.08 -10.16 -5.65
C SER A 381 20.53 -8.76 -5.93
N ALA A 382 21.04 -7.73 -5.26
CA ALA A 382 20.65 -6.37 -5.55
C ALA A 382 20.99 -6.04 -7.02
N GLY A 383 20.00 -5.52 -7.75
CA GLY A 383 20.07 -5.23 -9.17
C GLY A 383 19.60 -6.36 -10.09
N SER A 384 19.45 -7.61 -9.60
CA SER A 384 19.00 -8.73 -10.43
C SER A 384 17.54 -8.58 -10.85
N GLU A 385 17.23 -9.03 -12.07
CA GLU A 385 15.90 -8.98 -12.65
C GLU A 385 15.28 -10.38 -12.61
N VAL A 386 14.11 -10.48 -11.97
CA VAL A 386 13.30 -11.71 -11.92
C VAL A 386 12.36 -11.66 -13.12
N SER A 387 12.53 -12.61 -14.05
CA SER A 387 11.66 -12.76 -15.22
C SER A 387 10.58 -13.81 -15.00
N GLY A 388 9.51 -13.77 -15.81
CA GLY A 388 8.45 -14.79 -15.80
C GLY A 388 8.81 -16.12 -16.49
N HIS A 389 10.03 -16.25 -17.04
CA HIS A 389 10.44 -17.40 -17.85
C HIS A 389 10.67 -18.69 -17.02
N PHE A 390 11.18 -18.55 -15.79
CA PHE A 390 11.62 -19.67 -14.96
C PHE A 390 10.80 -19.78 -13.66
N ASP A 391 11.23 -20.66 -12.74
CA ASP A 391 10.62 -20.72 -11.41
C ASP A 391 10.89 -19.46 -10.59
N SER A 392 9.98 -19.20 -9.65
CA SER A 392 9.97 -18.04 -8.76
C SER A 392 10.97 -18.14 -7.61
N MET A 393 11.80 -19.19 -7.53
CA MET A 393 12.69 -19.44 -6.39
C MET A 393 13.85 -18.43 -6.34
N LEU A 394 14.00 -17.77 -5.20
CA LEU A 394 15.08 -16.81 -4.92
C LEU A 394 16.24 -17.46 -4.15
N VAL A 395 15.91 -18.17 -3.07
CA VAL A 395 16.90 -18.79 -2.18
C VAL A 395 16.24 -19.88 -1.34
N LYS A 396 16.97 -20.98 -1.10
CA LYS A 396 16.60 -21.98 -0.10
C LYS A 396 17.22 -21.59 1.23
N LEU A 397 16.40 -21.57 2.28
CA LEU A 397 16.82 -21.35 3.65
C LEU A 397 16.67 -22.65 4.41
N THR A 398 17.80 -23.24 4.79
CA THR A 398 17.86 -24.42 5.65
C THR A 398 18.33 -24.02 7.04
N CYS A 399 17.61 -24.46 8.07
CA CYS A 399 17.93 -24.18 9.46
C CYS A 399 18.00 -25.46 10.27
N ARG A 400 19.09 -25.63 11.02
CA ARG A 400 19.33 -26.80 11.89
C ARG A 400 19.22 -26.40 13.35
N GLY A 401 18.74 -27.31 14.19
CA GLY A 401 18.66 -27.19 15.64
C GLY A 401 18.88 -28.54 16.32
N ARG A 402 19.02 -28.54 17.65
CA ARG A 402 19.08 -29.79 18.43
C ARG A 402 17.73 -30.55 18.43
N ASP A 403 16.65 -29.80 18.22
CA ASP A 403 15.26 -30.23 18.20
C ASP A 403 14.48 -29.35 17.20
N LEU A 404 13.27 -29.76 16.83
CA LEU A 404 12.41 -29.03 15.89
C LEU A 404 12.11 -27.60 16.37
N PRO A 405 11.73 -27.34 17.64
CA PRO A 405 11.50 -25.98 18.11
C PRO A 405 12.70 -25.04 17.93
N THR A 406 13.92 -25.53 18.14
CA THR A 406 15.15 -24.74 17.92
C THR A 406 15.37 -24.44 16.44
N ALA A 407 15.15 -25.43 15.55
CA ALA A 407 15.24 -25.23 14.11
C ALA A 407 14.19 -24.21 13.61
N VAL A 408 12.96 -24.31 14.12
CA VAL A 408 11.86 -23.37 13.85
C VAL A 408 12.22 -21.96 14.31
N ALA A 409 12.71 -21.79 15.54
CA ALA A 409 13.09 -20.48 16.06
C ALA A 409 14.18 -19.82 15.20
N ARG A 410 15.17 -20.61 14.76
CA ARG A 410 16.23 -20.14 13.85
C ARG A 410 15.69 -19.77 12.48
N ALA A 411 14.78 -20.56 11.91
CA ALA A 411 14.14 -20.28 10.63
C ALA A 411 13.28 -19.01 10.69
N ARG A 412 12.46 -18.86 11.74
CA ARG A 412 11.64 -17.64 11.97
C ARG A 412 12.51 -16.39 12.06
N ARG A 413 13.62 -16.46 12.80
CA ARG A 413 14.56 -15.35 12.92
C ARG A 413 15.28 -15.06 11.59
N ALA A 414 15.68 -16.07 10.83
CA ALA A 414 16.27 -15.88 9.50
C ALA A 414 15.28 -15.21 8.52
N LEU A 415 14.03 -15.69 8.47
CA LEU A 415 12.97 -15.09 7.66
C LEU A 415 12.67 -13.65 8.07
N ALA A 416 12.71 -13.34 9.37
CA ALA A 416 12.51 -11.98 9.88
C ALA A 416 13.69 -11.04 9.58
N GLU A 417 14.90 -11.57 9.35
CA GLU A 417 16.10 -10.81 8.98
C GLU A 417 16.21 -10.56 7.48
N PHE A 418 15.62 -11.42 6.64
CA PHE A 418 15.60 -11.21 5.19
C PHE A 418 15.03 -9.83 4.84
N ARG A 419 15.73 -9.11 3.95
CA ARG A 419 15.23 -7.88 3.34
C ARG A 419 15.33 -8.04 1.83
N ILE A 420 14.22 -8.44 1.23
CA ILE A 420 14.05 -8.50 -0.22
C ILE A 420 13.08 -7.38 -0.59
N ARG A 421 13.46 -6.56 -1.58
CA ARG A 421 12.70 -5.40 -2.04
C ARG A 421 12.69 -5.32 -3.56
N GLY A 422 11.64 -4.72 -4.10
CA GLY A 422 11.42 -4.59 -5.54
C GLY A 422 10.55 -5.71 -6.13
N VAL A 423 10.43 -6.83 -5.43
CA VAL A 423 9.47 -7.92 -5.72
C VAL A 423 8.82 -8.39 -4.43
N ARG A 424 7.58 -8.88 -4.52
CA ARG A 424 6.88 -9.59 -3.44
C ARG A 424 7.54 -10.94 -3.17
N THR A 425 7.28 -11.50 -1.98
CA THR A 425 7.81 -12.81 -1.58
C THR A 425 6.83 -13.57 -0.71
N ASN A 426 6.97 -14.90 -0.66
CA ASN A 426 6.17 -15.79 0.20
C ASN A 426 6.59 -15.80 1.70
N ILE A 427 7.51 -14.92 2.13
CA ILE A 427 8.09 -14.93 3.48
C ILE A 427 7.02 -14.83 4.59
N SER A 428 6.02 -13.96 4.44
CA SER A 428 4.98 -13.78 5.48
C SER A 428 4.17 -15.06 5.69
N PHE A 429 3.87 -15.77 4.60
CA PHE A 429 3.23 -17.09 4.64
C PHE A 429 4.11 -18.14 5.34
N LEU A 430 5.40 -18.20 5.02
CA LEU A 430 6.35 -19.10 5.69
C LEU A 430 6.45 -18.81 7.20
N GLN A 431 6.46 -17.53 7.59
CA GLN A 431 6.43 -17.13 8.99
C GLN A 431 5.14 -17.55 9.71
N ALA A 432 4.00 -17.51 9.02
CA ALA A 432 2.72 -17.98 9.52
C ALA A 432 2.78 -19.48 9.83
N VAL A 433 3.21 -20.28 8.84
CA VAL A 433 3.33 -21.74 8.97
C VAL A 433 4.26 -22.11 10.12
N LEU A 434 5.42 -21.46 10.24
CA LEU A 434 6.38 -21.72 11.32
C LEU A 434 5.93 -21.21 12.70
N ALA A 435 4.92 -20.35 12.77
CA ALA A 435 4.33 -19.89 14.03
C ALA A 435 3.15 -20.75 14.49
N ASP A 436 2.63 -21.62 13.62
CA ASP A 436 1.49 -22.49 13.93
C ASP A 436 1.88 -23.56 14.98
N PRO A 437 1.11 -23.70 16.08
CA PRO A 437 1.41 -24.66 17.13
C PRO A 437 1.49 -26.13 16.66
N GLU A 438 0.67 -26.51 15.67
CA GLU A 438 0.62 -27.89 15.16
C GLU A 438 1.84 -28.18 14.27
N PHE A 439 2.37 -27.17 13.56
CA PHE A 439 3.66 -27.30 12.89
C PHE A 439 4.80 -27.55 13.89
N VAL A 440 4.86 -26.75 14.97
CA VAL A 440 5.89 -26.88 16.01
C VAL A 440 5.80 -28.22 16.75
N ALA A 441 4.59 -28.73 16.94
CA ALA A 441 4.34 -30.06 17.53
C ALA A 441 4.72 -31.21 16.58
N GLY A 442 4.87 -30.96 15.27
CA GLY A 442 5.14 -31.98 14.26
C GLY A 442 3.91 -32.77 13.83
N HIS A 443 2.70 -32.27 14.08
CA HIS A 443 1.44 -32.87 13.65
C HIS A 443 1.13 -32.50 12.20
N LEU A 444 1.91 -33.07 11.28
CA LEU A 444 1.90 -32.71 9.87
C LEU A 444 1.04 -33.66 9.03
N SER A 445 0.49 -33.14 7.94
CA SER A 445 -0.15 -33.91 6.87
C SER A 445 -0.12 -33.11 5.57
N THR A 446 -0.33 -33.77 4.43
CA THR A 446 -0.48 -33.14 3.11
C THR A 446 -1.66 -32.14 3.04
N GLY A 447 -2.61 -32.22 3.97
CA GLY A 447 -3.71 -31.26 4.11
C GLY A 447 -3.41 -30.08 5.04
N PHE A 448 -2.22 -30.01 5.66
CA PHE A 448 -1.92 -29.05 6.73
C PHE A 448 -2.25 -27.59 6.39
N ILE A 449 -1.87 -27.15 5.18
CA ILE A 449 -2.11 -25.77 4.71
C ILE A 449 -3.58 -25.57 4.32
N ASP A 450 -4.18 -26.52 3.59
CA ASP A 450 -5.57 -26.41 3.11
C ASP A 450 -6.58 -26.40 4.27
N GLU A 451 -6.25 -27.03 5.40
CA GLU A 451 -7.04 -27.05 6.63
C GLU A 451 -6.97 -25.73 7.43
N ARG A 452 -6.09 -24.80 7.07
CA ARG A 452 -5.79 -23.56 7.82
C ARG A 452 -5.78 -22.33 6.91
N PRO A 453 -6.94 -21.89 6.40
CA PRO A 453 -7.03 -20.73 5.50
C PRO A 453 -6.47 -19.43 6.11
N GLU A 454 -6.44 -19.30 7.43
CA GLU A 454 -5.86 -18.18 8.17
C GLU A 454 -4.34 -18.00 7.96
N LEU A 455 -3.61 -19.04 7.52
CA LEU A 455 -2.19 -18.92 7.18
C LEU A 455 -1.94 -17.96 6.00
N LEU A 456 -2.97 -17.69 5.20
CA LEU A 456 -2.91 -16.83 4.02
C LEU A 456 -3.19 -15.35 4.31
N SER A 457 -3.69 -15.00 5.50
CA SER A 457 -4.14 -13.64 5.85
C SER A 457 -3.10 -12.80 6.61
N THR A 458 -1.81 -13.14 6.50
CA THR A 458 -0.76 -12.50 7.32
C THR A 458 -0.40 -11.08 6.90
N ARG A 459 -0.10 -10.26 7.93
CA ARG A 459 0.32 -8.86 7.77
C ARG A 459 1.68 -8.76 7.08
N THR A 460 1.73 -8.05 5.96
CA THR A 460 2.97 -7.72 5.25
C THR A 460 3.74 -6.61 5.97
N SER A 461 5.08 -6.60 5.86
CA SER A 461 5.91 -5.50 6.37
C SER A 461 5.49 -4.16 5.72
N ALA A 462 5.31 -3.11 6.52
CA ALA A 462 4.82 -1.80 6.06
C ALA A 462 5.77 -1.05 5.11
N ASP A 463 7.03 -1.50 4.98
CA ASP A 463 8.07 -0.94 4.11
C ASP A 463 8.20 0.59 4.11
N ARG A 464 8.05 1.19 5.30
CA ARG A 464 7.96 2.65 5.52
C ARG A 464 9.11 3.43 4.87
N GLY A 465 10.34 2.93 4.98
CA GLY A 465 11.53 3.60 4.42
C GLY A 465 11.49 3.69 2.90
N THR A 466 11.26 2.58 2.20
CA THR A 466 11.21 2.56 0.72
C THR A 466 10.11 3.47 0.20
N ARG A 467 8.92 3.49 0.84
CA ARG A 467 7.81 4.33 0.42
C ARG A 467 8.11 5.83 0.53
N LEU A 468 8.76 6.25 1.61
CA LEU A 468 9.23 7.64 1.77
C LEU A 468 10.32 7.99 0.75
N LEU A 469 11.24 7.07 0.46
CA LEU A 469 12.23 7.28 -0.61
C LEU A 469 11.56 7.42 -1.98
N SER A 470 10.47 6.70 -2.26
CA SER A 470 9.69 6.87 -3.49
C SER A 470 9.08 8.26 -3.61
N TYR A 471 8.57 8.83 -2.50
CA TYR A 471 8.07 10.20 -2.49
C TYR A 471 9.20 11.21 -2.73
N LEU A 472 10.32 11.07 -2.00
CA LEU A 472 11.48 11.94 -2.17
C LEU A 472 12.04 11.84 -3.60
N ALA A 473 12.08 10.65 -4.20
CA ALA A 473 12.48 10.45 -5.59
C ALA A 473 11.56 11.21 -6.56
N ASP A 474 10.23 11.09 -6.38
CA ASP A 474 9.24 11.75 -7.21
C ASP A 474 9.37 13.26 -7.16
N VAL A 475 9.44 13.84 -5.97
CA VAL A 475 9.57 15.29 -5.82
C VAL A 475 10.93 15.79 -6.33
N THR A 476 12.01 15.04 -6.08
CA THR A 476 13.36 15.41 -6.54
C THR A 476 13.46 15.46 -8.07
N VAL A 477 12.87 14.47 -8.75
CA VAL A 477 12.90 14.37 -10.22
C VAL A 477 11.88 15.30 -10.86
N ASN A 478 10.63 15.25 -10.43
CA ASN A 478 9.51 15.93 -11.10
C ASN A 478 9.30 17.38 -10.65
N ARG A 479 9.87 17.79 -9.51
CA ARG A 479 9.89 19.18 -9.01
C ARG A 479 8.54 19.90 -9.14
N PRO A 480 7.45 19.36 -8.57
CA PRO A 480 6.09 19.88 -8.77
C PRO A 480 5.91 21.33 -8.32
N HIS A 481 6.77 21.82 -7.42
CA HIS A 481 6.74 23.18 -6.88
C HIS A 481 7.94 24.03 -7.32
N GLY A 482 8.61 23.63 -8.41
CA GLY A 482 9.81 24.29 -8.91
C GLY A 482 11.08 23.93 -8.12
N PRO A 483 12.21 24.59 -8.43
CA PRO A 483 13.49 24.31 -7.78
C PRO A 483 13.46 24.71 -6.30
N ARG A 484 14.25 24.00 -5.49
CA ARG A 484 14.47 24.37 -4.09
C ARG A 484 15.01 25.81 -4.00
N PRO A 485 14.43 26.68 -3.14
CA PRO A 485 14.96 28.01 -2.91
C PRO A 485 16.40 27.95 -2.38
N ALA A 486 17.29 28.79 -2.91
CA ALA A 486 18.71 28.81 -2.49
C ALA A 486 18.89 29.27 -1.03
N ASP A 487 17.92 30.01 -0.51
CA ASP A 487 17.83 30.51 0.87
C ASP A 487 16.95 29.63 1.78
N ALA A 488 16.56 28.43 1.34
CA ALA A 488 15.76 27.50 2.13
C ALA A 488 16.55 27.01 3.35
N VAL A 489 16.09 27.41 4.54
CA VAL A 489 16.62 27.00 5.85
C VAL A 489 15.57 26.20 6.60
N ASP A 490 16.00 25.29 7.47
CA ASP A 490 15.10 24.59 8.40
C ASP A 490 14.52 25.61 9.40
N PRO A 491 13.20 25.88 9.40
CA PRO A 491 12.61 26.90 10.27
C PRO A 491 12.92 26.66 11.74
N ARG A 492 13.08 25.40 12.18
CA ARG A 492 13.36 25.03 13.57
C ARG A 492 14.66 25.63 14.11
N THR A 493 15.59 25.98 13.23
CA THR A 493 16.84 26.66 13.60
C THR A 493 16.64 28.12 14.04
N MET A 494 15.47 28.70 13.71
CA MET A 494 15.08 30.07 14.08
C MET A 494 14.28 30.12 15.39
N LEU A 495 13.98 28.98 16.02
CA LEU A 495 13.27 28.95 17.29
C LEU A 495 14.18 29.49 18.41
N PRO A 496 13.61 30.24 19.38
CA PRO A 496 14.39 30.76 20.50
C PRO A 496 14.92 29.63 21.39
N ALA A 497 16.05 29.83 22.04
CA ALA A 497 16.60 28.83 22.97
C ALA A 497 15.70 28.69 24.20
N LEU A 498 15.10 27.51 24.41
CA LEU A 498 14.17 27.22 25.50
C LEU A 498 14.33 25.79 26.03
N ASP A 499 14.22 25.61 27.35
CA ASP A 499 14.21 24.27 27.95
C ASP A 499 12.81 23.64 27.83
N LEU A 500 12.64 22.77 26.84
CA LEU A 500 11.40 22.03 26.63
C LEU A 500 11.19 20.87 27.63
N SER A 501 12.20 20.53 28.46
CA SER A 501 12.06 19.51 29.50
C SER A 501 11.32 20.02 30.74
N ALA A 502 11.35 21.33 30.97
CA ALA A 502 10.54 21.97 32.01
C ALA A 502 9.05 21.94 31.62
N PRO A 503 8.14 21.69 32.58
CA PRO A 503 6.70 21.74 32.31
C PRO A 503 6.28 23.16 31.90
N ALA A 504 5.37 23.26 30.93
CA ALA A 504 4.77 24.53 30.56
C ALA A 504 3.90 25.06 31.71
N GLN A 505 3.81 26.39 31.83
CA GLN A 505 2.92 27.02 32.80
C GLN A 505 1.45 26.71 32.45
N ASP A 506 0.61 26.52 33.48
CA ASP A 506 -0.84 26.39 33.32
C ASP A 506 -1.41 27.59 32.57
N GLY A 507 -2.22 27.30 31.55
CA GLY A 507 -2.79 28.29 30.65
C GLY A 507 -4.31 28.20 30.58
N SER A 508 -4.88 28.70 29.48
CA SER A 508 -6.33 28.76 29.29
C SER A 508 -7.03 27.40 29.33
N ARG A 509 -6.36 26.31 28.94
CA ARG A 509 -6.94 24.96 28.98
C ARG A 509 -7.12 24.46 30.41
N GLN A 510 -6.13 24.64 31.27
CA GLN A 510 -6.24 24.27 32.69
C GLN A 510 -7.37 25.06 33.34
N ARG A 511 -7.44 26.36 33.06
CA ARG A 511 -8.52 27.22 33.54
C ARG A 511 -9.90 26.77 33.06
N LEU A 512 -10.04 26.35 31.81
CA LEU A 512 -11.30 25.78 31.30
C LEU A 512 -11.67 24.48 32.03
N ARG A 513 -10.70 23.59 32.26
CA ARG A 513 -10.93 22.32 32.97
C ARG A 513 -11.34 22.53 34.42
N GLU A 514 -10.78 23.54 35.09
CA GLU A 514 -11.09 23.88 36.47
C GLU A 514 -12.47 24.53 36.61
N LEU A 515 -12.82 25.46 35.71
CA LEU A 515 -14.04 26.26 35.81
C LEU A 515 -15.25 25.65 35.10
N GLY A 516 -15.03 24.71 34.17
CA GLY A 516 -16.04 24.32 33.17
C GLY A 516 -16.33 25.43 32.16
N PRO A 517 -17.06 25.14 31.06
CA PRO A 517 -17.28 26.10 29.99
C PRO A 517 -18.08 27.35 30.43
N GLU A 518 -19.08 27.21 31.30
CA GLU A 518 -19.85 28.33 31.86
C GLU A 518 -18.98 29.22 32.75
N GLY A 519 -18.22 28.63 33.67
CA GLY A 519 -17.34 29.36 34.57
C GLY A 519 -16.19 30.04 33.82
N PHE A 520 -15.68 29.39 32.77
CA PHE A 520 -14.67 29.96 31.88
C PHE A 520 -15.19 31.18 31.14
N ALA A 521 -16.39 31.11 30.55
CA ALA A 521 -17.03 32.24 29.87
C ALA A 521 -17.35 33.40 30.84
N ALA A 522 -17.86 33.11 32.03
CA ALA A 522 -18.10 34.12 33.05
C ALA A 522 -16.81 34.80 33.52
N ALA A 523 -15.72 34.04 33.66
CA ALA A 523 -14.41 34.58 34.01
C ALA A 523 -13.83 35.45 32.89
N LEU A 524 -13.99 35.04 31.62
CA LEU A 524 -13.63 35.83 30.45
C LEU A 524 -14.43 37.14 30.37
N ARG A 525 -15.71 37.10 30.75
CA ARG A 525 -16.56 38.30 30.80
C ARG A 525 -16.13 39.29 31.90
N ALA A 526 -15.67 38.77 33.03
CA ALA A 526 -15.33 39.57 34.21
C ALA A 526 -13.93 40.21 34.14
N GLN A 527 -13.03 39.71 33.28
CA GLN A 527 -11.66 40.21 33.24
C GLN A 527 -11.55 41.59 32.56
N THR A 528 -10.56 42.36 32.99
CA THR A 528 -10.25 43.67 32.39
C THR A 528 -9.18 43.58 31.29
N ALA A 529 -8.25 42.62 31.38
CA ALA A 529 -7.27 42.36 30.33
C ALA A 529 -7.97 41.90 29.04
N LEU A 530 -7.45 42.31 27.88
CA LEU A 530 -7.96 41.83 26.60
C LEU A 530 -7.43 40.43 26.32
N ALA A 531 -8.31 39.45 26.18
CA ALA A 531 -7.90 38.10 25.77
C ALA A 531 -7.54 38.06 24.27
N VAL A 532 -6.57 37.22 23.93
CA VAL A 532 -6.03 37.13 22.57
C VAL A 532 -6.05 35.68 22.10
N THR A 533 -6.61 35.45 20.91
CA THR A 533 -6.52 34.17 20.19
C THR A 533 -5.53 34.31 19.04
N ASP A 534 -4.57 33.38 18.95
CA ASP A 534 -3.66 33.30 17.81
C ASP A 534 -4.27 32.44 16.69
N THR A 535 -4.36 33.02 15.49
CA THR A 535 -4.89 32.39 14.28
C THR A 535 -3.81 31.89 13.33
N THR A 536 -2.53 32.01 13.71
CA THR A 536 -1.38 31.62 12.87
C THR A 536 -1.46 30.16 12.43
N PHE A 537 -2.02 29.28 13.27
CA PHE A 537 -2.13 27.84 13.03
C PHE A 537 -3.30 27.45 12.10
N ARG A 538 -4.22 28.38 11.77
CA ARG A 538 -5.41 28.10 10.96
C ARG A 538 -5.72 29.21 9.96
N ASP A 539 -6.29 30.33 10.40
CA ASP A 539 -6.85 31.33 9.46
C ASP A 539 -5.78 32.11 8.70
N ALA A 540 -4.64 32.35 9.33
CA ALA A 540 -3.56 33.12 8.73
C ALA A 540 -3.02 32.45 7.46
N HIS A 541 -2.61 31.18 7.57
CA HIS A 541 -2.13 30.44 6.41
C HIS A 541 -3.26 30.01 5.46
N GLN A 542 -4.50 29.88 5.94
CA GLN A 542 -5.66 29.75 5.05
C GLN A 542 -5.83 30.96 4.15
N SER A 543 -5.57 32.17 4.67
CA SER A 543 -5.73 33.42 3.94
C SER A 543 -4.56 33.76 3.02
N LEU A 544 -3.33 33.47 3.48
CA LEU A 544 -2.09 33.85 2.79
C LEU A 544 -1.50 32.74 1.92
N LEU A 545 -1.58 31.48 2.36
CA LEU A 545 -0.82 30.36 1.82
C LEU A 545 -1.70 29.19 1.34
N ALA A 546 -2.95 29.48 0.98
CA ALA A 546 -3.94 28.48 0.54
C ALA A 546 -4.05 27.26 1.48
N THR A 547 -3.92 27.51 2.78
CA THR A 547 -4.02 26.50 3.85
C THR A 547 -2.92 25.43 3.81
N ARG A 548 -1.76 25.71 3.20
CA ARG A 548 -0.73 24.69 2.93
C ARG A 548 0.25 24.42 4.06
N VAL A 549 0.20 25.17 5.17
CA VAL A 549 1.13 24.93 6.29
C VAL A 549 0.88 23.54 6.89
N ARG A 550 1.97 22.77 6.99
CA ARG A 550 1.96 21.32 7.29
C ARG A 550 2.01 21.06 8.78
N THR A 551 1.59 19.86 9.17
CA THR A 551 1.66 19.40 10.57
C THR A 551 3.09 19.54 11.12
N HIS A 552 4.10 19.22 10.32
CA HIS A 552 5.52 19.33 10.67
C HIS A 552 5.89 20.70 11.26
N ASP A 553 5.52 21.78 10.58
CA ASP A 553 5.88 23.14 10.99
C ASP A 553 4.98 23.65 12.13
N LEU A 554 3.70 23.25 12.18
CA LEU A 554 2.81 23.65 13.28
C LEU A 554 3.22 22.99 14.60
N VAL A 555 3.51 21.68 14.58
CA VAL A 555 3.86 20.90 15.77
C VAL A 555 5.23 21.30 16.31
N ALA A 556 6.19 21.69 15.46
CA ALA A 556 7.52 22.08 15.89
C ALA A 556 7.53 23.34 16.79
N VAL A 557 6.65 24.31 16.55
CA VAL A 557 6.60 25.58 17.30
C VAL A 557 5.60 25.57 18.46
N ALA A 558 4.59 24.69 18.43
CA ALA A 558 3.55 24.62 19.46
C ALA A 558 4.07 24.49 20.93
N PRO A 559 5.16 23.75 21.22
CA PRO A 559 5.74 23.68 22.56
C PRO A 559 6.36 25.00 23.05
N TYR A 560 6.80 25.85 22.11
CA TYR A 560 7.35 27.18 22.38
C TYR A 560 6.21 28.17 22.64
N GLU A 561 5.17 28.17 21.80
CA GLU A 561 3.94 28.96 22.02
C GLU A 561 3.36 28.72 23.42
N SER A 562 3.20 27.44 23.80
CA SER A 562 2.67 27.03 25.11
C SER A 562 3.46 27.53 26.31
N ARG A 563 4.74 27.88 26.14
CA ARG A 563 5.65 28.32 27.22
C ARG A 563 5.93 29.82 27.19
N LEU A 564 6.02 30.40 26.01
CA LEU A 564 6.32 31.80 25.79
C LEU A 564 5.07 32.68 25.93
N LEU A 565 3.91 32.16 25.51
CA LEU A 565 2.64 32.90 25.50
C LEU A 565 1.53 32.15 26.27
N PRO A 566 1.74 31.77 27.54
CA PRO A 566 0.77 30.97 28.31
C PRO A 566 -0.56 31.69 28.58
N ASN A 567 -0.59 33.02 28.43
CA ASN A 567 -1.78 33.86 28.64
C ASN A 567 -2.68 33.97 27.40
N LEU A 568 -2.35 33.30 26.29
CA LEU A 568 -3.25 33.21 25.13
C LEU A 568 -4.58 32.59 25.56
N LEU A 569 -5.69 33.15 25.06
CA LEU A 569 -7.02 32.57 25.22
C LEU A 569 -7.07 31.23 24.52
N SER A 570 -6.63 31.18 23.26
CA SER A 570 -6.58 29.95 22.49
C SER A 570 -5.59 30.03 21.31
N LEU A 571 -5.22 28.86 20.81
CA LEU A 571 -4.65 28.70 19.47
C LEU A 571 -5.76 28.21 18.55
N GLU A 572 -6.14 29.01 17.56
CA GLU A 572 -7.03 28.55 16.51
C GLU A 572 -6.22 27.71 15.52
N ALA A 573 -6.38 26.39 15.61
CA ALA A 573 -5.48 25.44 14.96
C ALA A 573 -6.19 24.39 14.10
N TRP A 574 -7.53 24.45 14.02
CA TRP A 574 -8.31 23.40 13.36
C TRP A 574 -9.64 23.89 12.77
N GLY A 575 -10.28 23.05 11.96
CA GLY A 575 -11.51 23.43 11.25
C GLY A 575 -11.26 24.39 10.09
N GLY A 576 -12.34 24.99 9.56
CA GLY A 576 -12.26 25.72 8.29
C GLY A 576 -11.78 24.81 7.15
N ALA A 577 -10.82 25.28 6.34
CA ALA A 577 -10.33 24.52 5.19
C ALA A 577 -9.23 23.49 5.52
N THR A 578 -8.67 23.51 6.74
CA THR A 578 -7.50 22.68 7.09
C THR A 578 -7.78 21.17 6.99
N TYR A 579 -9.03 20.76 7.23
CA TYR A 579 -9.44 19.36 7.19
C TYR A 579 -9.37 18.77 5.77
N ASP A 580 -10.07 19.39 4.80
CA ASP A 580 -10.06 18.99 3.38
C ASP A 580 -8.63 19.08 2.82
N VAL A 581 -7.94 20.19 3.10
CA VAL A 581 -6.60 20.45 2.54
C VAL A 581 -5.56 19.47 3.07
N GLY A 582 -5.63 19.09 4.35
CA GLY A 582 -4.78 18.05 4.93
C GLY A 582 -4.87 16.75 4.14
N LEU A 583 -6.09 16.26 3.93
CA LEU A 583 -6.34 15.02 3.20
C LEU A 583 -5.94 15.14 1.72
N ARG A 584 -6.49 16.15 1.03
CA ARG A 584 -6.44 16.27 -0.43
C ARG A 584 -5.06 16.66 -0.96
N PHE A 585 -4.41 17.62 -0.31
CA PHE A 585 -3.23 18.27 -0.88
C PHE A 585 -1.96 17.98 -0.10
N LEU A 586 -2.05 17.74 1.21
CA LEU A 586 -0.88 17.47 2.03
C LEU A 586 -0.60 15.97 2.17
N GLY A 587 -1.62 15.12 2.02
CA GLY A 587 -1.50 13.69 2.29
C GLY A 587 -1.33 13.41 3.79
N GLU A 588 -1.92 14.26 4.63
CA GLU A 588 -1.82 14.25 6.09
C GLU A 588 -3.22 14.06 6.69
N ASP A 589 -3.35 13.25 7.72
CA ASP A 589 -4.63 13.11 8.42
C ASP A 589 -4.85 14.30 9.37
N PRO A 590 -5.95 15.07 9.21
CA PRO A 590 -6.24 16.17 10.11
C PRO A 590 -6.44 15.72 11.57
N TRP A 591 -6.86 14.48 11.84
CA TRP A 591 -6.97 13.95 13.20
C TRP A 591 -5.61 13.67 13.84
N GLU A 592 -4.66 13.13 13.07
CA GLU A 592 -3.26 12.97 13.51
C GLU A 592 -2.68 14.36 13.87
N ARG A 593 -2.89 15.37 13.00
CA ARG A 593 -2.50 16.76 13.27
C ARG A 593 -3.07 17.30 14.57
N LEU A 594 -4.38 17.13 14.80
CA LEU A 594 -5.02 17.61 16.02
C LEU A 594 -4.45 16.96 17.28
N SER A 595 -4.23 15.64 17.23
CA SER A 595 -3.64 14.90 18.35
C SER A 595 -2.22 15.36 18.65
N GLU A 596 -1.38 15.51 17.63
CA GLU A 596 0.01 15.95 17.80
C GLU A 596 0.10 17.39 18.33
N LEU A 597 -0.75 18.30 17.81
CA LEU A 597 -0.83 19.67 18.32
C LEU A 597 -1.29 19.72 19.77
N ARG A 598 -2.25 18.87 20.14
CA ARG A 598 -2.75 18.78 21.52
C ARG A 598 -1.66 18.35 22.49
N ASP A 599 -0.85 17.38 22.09
CA ASP A 599 0.29 16.90 22.87
C ASP A 599 1.40 17.95 22.96
N ALA A 600 1.65 18.67 21.86
CA ALA A 600 2.73 19.65 21.76
C ALA A 600 2.43 20.97 22.49
N ALA A 601 1.17 21.42 22.53
CA ALA A 601 0.74 22.62 23.26
C ALA A 601 -0.26 22.28 24.36
N PRO A 602 0.13 21.59 25.47
CA PRO A 602 -0.82 20.98 26.41
C PRO A 602 -1.55 21.95 27.35
N THR A 603 -1.13 23.23 27.43
CA THR A 603 -1.66 24.21 28.40
C THR A 603 -2.55 25.30 27.80
N ILE A 604 -2.49 25.52 26.49
CA ILE A 604 -3.36 26.49 25.79
C ILE A 604 -4.60 25.75 25.25
N ALA A 605 -5.76 26.39 25.30
CA ALA A 605 -6.99 25.88 24.69
C ALA A 605 -6.84 25.83 23.15
N LEU A 606 -7.23 24.72 22.53
CA LEU A 606 -7.29 24.63 21.07
C LEU A 606 -8.67 25.05 20.59
N GLN A 607 -8.71 26.03 19.68
CA GLN A 607 -9.91 26.52 19.05
C GLN A 607 -10.05 25.98 17.62
N MET A 608 -11.28 25.68 17.22
CA MET A 608 -11.60 25.35 15.83
C MET A 608 -12.73 26.21 15.27
N LEU A 609 -12.73 26.39 13.95
CA LEU A 609 -13.87 26.95 13.21
C LEU A 609 -14.78 25.82 12.70
N LEU A 610 -16.03 25.81 13.16
CA LEU A 610 -17.04 24.79 12.83
C LEU A 610 -18.26 25.45 12.16
N ARG A 611 -18.69 24.92 11.03
CA ARG A 611 -19.91 25.37 10.33
C ARG A 611 -21.06 24.50 10.80
N GLY A 612 -22.10 25.09 11.40
CA GLY A 612 -23.22 24.42 12.08
C GLY A 612 -23.54 22.99 11.64
N ARG A 613 -24.53 22.82 10.77
CA ARG A 613 -24.99 21.50 10.30
C ARG A 613 -24.02 20.77 9.36
N ASN A 614 -23.06 21.49 8.78
CA ASN A 614 -22.16 20.93 7.77
C ASN A 614 -20.80 20.52 8.36
N THR A 615 -20.59 20.73 9.66
CA THR A 615 -19.32 20.59 10.39
C THR A 615 -18.16 21.29 9.67
N VAL A 616 -17.34 20.54 8.94
CA VAL A 616 -16.24 21.02 8.10
C VAL A 616 -16.53 20.81 6.61
N GLY A 617 -17.51 19.96 6.26
CA GLY A 617 -17.91 19.63 4.88
C GLY A 617 -18.77 20.70 4.20
N TYR A 618 -19.08 20.50 2.91
CA TYR A 618 -19.72 21.51 2.06
C TYR A 618 -21.25 21.42 1.98
N THR A 619 -21.83 20.26 2.33
CA THR A 619 -23.27 19.99 2.25
C THR A 619 -23.85 19.70 3.64
N PRO A 620 -25.17 19.84 3.84
CA PRO A 620 -25.81 19.45 5.10
C PRO A 620 -25.77 17.93 5.34
N TYR A 621 -25.54 17.52 6.58
CA TYR A 621 -25.52 16.13 7.02
C TYR A 621 -26.62 15.85 8.05
N PRO A 622 -26.93 14.56 8.32
CA PRO A 622 -27.74 14.18 9.48
C PRO A 622 -27.09 14.65 10.78
N ALA A 623 -27.88 15.08 11.75
CA ALA A 623 -27.38 15.62 13.03
C ALA A 623 -26.41 14.67 13.75
N ARG A 624 -26.63 13.35 13.57
CA ARG A 624 -25.76 12.29 14.08
C ARG A 624 -24.29 12.43 13.65
N VAL A 625 -24.03 12.92 12.44
CA VAL A 625 -22.66 13.16 11.94
C VAL A 625 -22.02 14.33 12.71
N THR A 626 -22.78 15.41 12.93
CA THR A 626 -22.34 16.57 13.73
C THR A 626 -22.04 16.18 15.16
N GLU A 627 -22.92 15.40 15.80
CA GLU A 627 -22.72 14.88 17.16
C GLU A 627 -21.43 14.06 17.27
N ALA A 628 -21.27 13.06 16.38
CA ALA A 628 -20.09 12.20 16.39
C ALA A 628 -18.79 12.96 16.11
N PHE A 629 -18.84 13.94 15.20
CA PHE A 629 -17.70 14.80 14.88
C PHE A 629 -17.29 15.65 16.08
N VAL A 630 -18.24 16.35 16.71
CA VAL A 630 -17.95 17.21 17.86
C VAL A 630 -17.45 16.40 19.04
N GLN A 631 -18.07 15.24 19.32
CA GLN A 631 -17.63 14.34 20.38
C GLN A 631 -16.18 13.88 20.16
N GLU A 632 -15.83 13.48 18.94
CA GLU A 632 -14.47 13.03 18.61
C GLU A 632 -13.46 14.18 18.61
N ALA A 633 -13.82 15.37 18.12
CA ALA A 633 -12.97 16.56 18.15
C ALA A 633 -12.66 16.99 19.59
N ALA A 634 -13.67 17.01 20.47
CA ALA A 634 -13.50 17.32 21.89
C ALA A 634 -12.64 16.27 22.60
N ALA A 635 -12.88 14.98 22.32
CA ALA A 635 -12.09 13.88 22.89
C ALA A 635 -10.62 13.90 22.42
N THR A 636 -10.38 14.32 21.18
CA THR A 636 -9.03 14.39 20.60
C THR A 636 -8.25 15.60 21.14
N GLY A 637 -8.90 16.77 21.27
CA GLY A 637 -8.23 17.92 21.89
C GLY A 637 -8.78 19.31 21.63
N VAL A 638 -9.87 19.47 20.88
CA VAL A 638 -10.53 20.78 20.69
C VAL A 638 -11.25 21.19 21.97
N ASP A 639 -10.98 22.41 22.43
CA ASP A 639 -11.56 22.96 23.65
C ASP A 639 -12.61 24.05 23.35
N ILE A 640 -12.41 24.85 22.28
CA ILE A 640 -13.31 25.93 21.86
C ILE A 640 -13.81 25.69 20.45
N PHE A 641 -15.13 25.68 20.27
CA PHE A 641 -15.80 25.49 19.00
C PHE A 641 -16.44 26.80 18.57
N ARG A 642 -15.81 27.51 17.62
CA ARG A 642 -16.42 28.68 16.98
C ARG A 642 -17.41 28.22 15.92
N ILE A 643 -18.69 28.21 16.27
CA ILE A 643 -19.80 27.77 15.44
C ILE A 643 -20.36 28.94 14.65
N PHE A 644 -20.48 28.80 13.34
CA PHE A 644 -21.13 29.80 12.50
C PHE A 644 -22.04 29.15 11.45
N ASP A 645 -22.93 29.95 10.87
CA ASP A 645 -23.70 29.61 9.68
C ASP A 645 -23.46 30.66 8.59
N ALA A 646 -23.44 30.24 7.33
CA ALA A 646 -23.10 31.11 6.21
C ALA A 646 -24.16 32.17 5.89
N LEU A 647 -25.38 32.01 6.41
CA LEU A 647 -26.50 32.94 6.28
C LEU A 647 -26.97 33.48 7.64
N ASN A 648 -26.18 33.29 8.71
CA ASN A 648 -26.56 33.61 10.10
C ASN A 648 -27.87 32.92 10.56
N ASP A 649 -28.17 31.74 10.03
CA ASP A 649 -29.33 30.94 10.45
C ASP A 649 -29.01 30.12 11.71
N VAL A 650 -29.50 30.57 12.86
CA VAL A 650 -29.30 29.91 14.16
C VAL A 650 -29.87 28.49 14.18
N THR A 651 -30.91 28.21 13.39
CA THR A 651 -31.49 26.86 13.32
C THR A 651 -30.51 25.85 12.71
N GLN A 652 -29.62 26.30 11.82
CA GLN A 652 -28.56 25.48 11.24
C GLN A 652 -27.35 25.36 12.18
N MET A 653 -27.16 26.30 13.10
CA MET A 653 -26.10 26.24 14.13
C MET A 653 -26.48 25.34 15.31
N ARG A 654 -27.77 25.26 15.63
CA ARG A 654 -28.31 24.55 16.80
C ARG A 654 -27.76 23.12 17.00
N PRO A 655 -27.68 22.24 15.98
CA PRO A 655 -27.14 20.88 16.17
C PRO A 655 -25.69 20.86 16.68
N ALA A 656 -24.85 21.78 16.18
CA ALA A 656 -23.47 21.89 16.64
C ALA A 656 -23.40 22.50 18.05
N ILE A 657 -24.23 23.49 18.36
CA ILE A 657 -24.28 24.10 19.70
C ILE A 657 -24.67 23.04 20.73
N ASP A 658 -25.76 22.33 20.48
CA ASP A 658 -26.26 21.28 21.37
C ASP A 658 -25.22 20.16 21.54
N ALA A 659 -24.55 19.74 20.45
CA ALA A 659 -23.49 18.73 20.50
C ALA A 659 -22.27 19.18 21.33
N VAL A 660 -21.84 20.43 21.20
CA VAL A 660 -20.72 20.97 21.99
C VAL A 660 -21.12 21.06 23.46
N ARG A 661 -22.31 21.56 23.77
CA ARG A 661 -22.81 21.58 25.16
C ARG A 661 -22.88 20.17 25.75
N ALA A 662 -23.29 19.17 24.97
CA ALA A 662 -23.39 17.79 25.41
C ALA A 662 -22.02 17.16 25.78
N THR A 663 -20.90 17.72 25.33
CA THR A 663 -19.56 17.27 25.77
C THR A 663 -19.30 17.56 27.25
N GLY A 664 -19.93 18.60 27.81
CA GLY A 664 -19.69 19.08 29.17
C GLY A 664 -18.31 19.72 29.40
N THR A 665 -17.44 19.75 28.40
CA THR A 665 -16.06 20.25 28.50
C THR A 665 -15.73 21.33 27.48
N GLY A 666 -16.39 21.32 26.32
CA GLY A 666 -16.14 22.27 25.24
C GLY A 666 -16.90 23.60 25.38
N VAL A 667 -16.28 24.68 24.93
CA VAL A 667 -16.88 26.01 24.86
C VAL A 667 -17.56 26.17 23.49
N ALA A 668 -18.88 26.26 23.47
CA ALA A 668 -19.65 26.72 22.31
C ALA A 668 -19.53 28.26 22.17
N GLU A 669 -18.64 28.71 21.29
CA GLU A 669 -18.54 30.10 20.86
C GLU A 669 -19.35 30.27 19.57
N VAL A 670 -20.40 31.09 19.57
CA VAL A 670 -21.33 31.13 18.43
C VAL A 670 -21.24 32.49 17.75
N ALA A 671 -20.96 32.46 16.45
CA ALA A 671 -20.63 33.63 15.66
C ALA A 671 -21.86 34.21 14.95
N LEU A 672 -22.04 35.52 15.09
CA LEU A 672 -22.71 36.33 14.08
C LEU A 672 -21.68 36.76 13.04
N CYS A 673 -21.94 36.48 11.77
CA CYS A 673 -21.10 36.94 10.66
C CYS A 673 -21.48 38.38 10.30
N TYR A 674 -20.49 39.27 10.29
CA TYR A 674 -20.66 40.70 9.97
C TYR A 674 -20.55 40.95 8.46
N THR A 675 -21.44 41.77 7.91
CA THR A 675 -21.49 42.16 6.49
C THR A 675 -22.23 43.49 6.35
N GLY A 676 -22.11 44.18 5.21
CA GLY A 676 -22.72 45.49 5.05
C GLY A 676 -21.97 46.58 5.81
N ASN A 677 -22.63 47.73 5.95
CA ASN A 677 -22.02 48.90 6.56
C ASN A 677 -22.95 49.47 7.64
N LEU A 678 -22.76 49.00 8.88
CA LEU A 678 -23.55 49.43 10.04
C LEU A 678 -23.52 50.96 10.27
N SER A 679 -22.45 51.64 9.86
CA SER A 679 -22.32 53.10 9.98
C SER A 679 -23.00 53.88 8.87
N ASP A 680 -23.54 53.21 7.84
CA ASP A 680 -24.29 53.86 6.75
C ASP A 680 -25.75 54.11 7.18
N PRO A 681 -26.23 55.37 7.21
CA PRO A 681 -27.64 55.64 7.47
C PRO A 681 -28.61 55.05 6.42
N ALA A 682 -28.12 54.64 5.24
CA ALA A 682 -28.90 53.97 4.21
C ALA A 682 -28.96 52.43 4.37
N GLU A 683 -28.18 51.85 5.30
CA GLU A 683 -28.24 50.43 5.60
C GLU A 683 -29.56 50.10 6.31
N HIS A 684 -30.33 49.20 5.71
CA HIS A 684 -31.67 48.82 6.16
C HIS A 684 -31.82 47.31 6.37
N LEU A 685 -30.84 46.51 5.95
CA LEU A 685 -30.85 45.06 6.10
C LEU A 685 -29.98 44.63 7.28
N TYR A 686 -28.71 45.03 7.29
CA TYR A 686 -27.73 44.65 8.31
C TYR A 686 -27.57 45.72 9.39
N THR A 687 -28.70 46.08 10.02
CA THR A 687 -28.77 47.13 11.04
C THR A 687 -28.32 46.65 12.43
N LEU A 688 -28.18 47.58 13.38
CA LEU A 688 -27.88 47.21 14.77
C LEU A 688 -28.95 46.28 15.35
N ASP A 689 -30.23 46.57 15.07
CA ASP A 689 -31.35 45.74 15.51
C ASP A 689 -31.29 44.32 14.94
N TYR A 690 -30.88 44.16 13.67
CA TYR A 690 -30.63 42.85 13.08
C TYR A 690 -29.60 42.06 13.89
N TYR A 691 -28.45 42.68 14.19
CA TYR A 691 -27.39 42.00 14.94
C TYR A 691 -27.78 41.70 16.38
N LEU A 692 -28.52 42.59 17.06
CA LEU A 692 -29.01 42.34 18.41
C LEU A 692 -30.05 41.22 18.46
N ALA A 693 -30.98 41.17 17.49
CA ALA A 693 -31.96 40.09 17.39
C ALA A 693 -31.31 38.74 17.03
N LEU A 694 -30.25 38.76 16.21
CA LEU A 694 -29.44 37.57 15.94
C LEU A 694 -28.70 37.11 17.20
N ALA A 695 -28.05 38.03 17.92
CA ALA A 695 -27.37 37.72 19.16
C ALA A 695 -28.32 37.14 20.22
N GLU A 696 -29.53 37.67 20.34
CA GLU A 696 -30.57 37.13 21.25
C GLU A 696 -30.87 35.67 20.93
N ARG A 697 -31.13 35.34 19.65
CA ARG A 697 -31.35 33.94 19.23
C ARG A 697 -30.12 33.05 19.49
N ILE A 698 -28.91 33.59 19.35
CA ILE A 698 -27.67 32.87 19.63
C ILE A 698 -27.53 32.57 21.14
N VAL A 699 -27.82 33.55 22.00
CA VAL A 699 -27.81 33.36 23.46
C VAL A 699 -28.85 32.32 23.85
N ASP A 700 -30.08 32.43 23.33
CA ASP A 700 -31.17 31.49 23.58
C ASP A 700 -30.85 30.06 23.12
N ALA A 701 -30.04 29.91 22.06
CA ALA A 701 -29.57 28.62 21.58
C ALA A 701 -28.52 27.97 22.50
N GLY A 702 -28.02 28.69 23.51
CA GLY A 702 -27.08 28.17 24.51
C GLY A 702 -25.61 28.43 24.18
N ALA A 703 -25.27 29.54 23.53
CA ALA A 703 -23.88 29.97 23.41
C ALA A 703 -23.24 30.20 24.80
N HIS A 704 -21.94 29.95 24.92
CA HIS A 704 -21.14 30.40 26.07
C HIS A 704 -20.45 31.72 25.77
N VAL A 705 -20.06 31.94 24.51
CA VAL A 705 -19.37 33.14 24.02
C VAL A 705 -20.07 33.62 22.76
N LEU A 706 -20.30 34.93 22.63
CA LEU A 706 -20.76 35.56 21.39
C LEU A 706 -19.56 35.96 20.55
N ALA A 707 -19.46 35.47 19.31
CA ALA A 707 -18.41 35.88 18.40
C ALA A 707 -18.93 36.85 17.34
N ILE A 708 -18.18 37.91 17.05
CA ILE A 708 -18.36 38.75 15.87
C ILE A 708 -17.37 38.26 14.83
N LYS A 709 -17.85 37.62 13.77
CA LYS A 709 -17.00 37.14 12.66
C LYS A 709 -17.08 38.10 11.48
N ASP A 710 -16.14 39.03 11.41
CA ASP A 710 -15.93 39.91 10.26
C ASP A 710 -14.97 39.26 9.25
N MET A 711 -15.48 38.31 8.46
CA MET A 711 -14.70 37.46 7.55
C MET A 711 -14.04 38.21 6.38
N ALA A 712 -14.46 39.44 6.08
CA ALA A 712 -13.93 40.23 4.98
C ALA A 712 -13.11 41.45 5.45
N GLY A 713 -13.22 41.85 6.72
CA GLY A 713 -12.55 43.04 7.21
C GLY A 713 -13.35 44.31 6.92
N LEU A 714 -14.67 44.25 7.07
CA LEU A 714 -15.61 45.32 6.78
C LEU A 714 -15.92 46.18 8.01
N LEU A 715 -15.78 45.62 9.21
CA LEU A 715 -16.16 46.30 10.44
C LEU A 715 -15.23 47.50 10.65
N ARG A 716 -15.80 48.69 10.60
CA ARG A 716 -15.08 49.96 10.81
C ARG A 716 -14.95 50.25 12.31
N PRO A 717 -13.96 51.05 12.74
CA PRO A 717 -13.78 51.35 14.17
C PRO A 717 -15.02 51.90 14.87
N SER A 718 -15.76 52.81 14.25
CA SER A 718 -17.02 53.35 14.81
C SER A 718 -18.10 52.28 14.95
N ALA A 719 -18.30 51.47 13.90
CA ALA A 719 -19.26 50.37 13.92
C ALA A 719 -18.89 49.31 14.97
N ALA A 720 -17.59 49.04 15.18
CA ALA A 720 -17.13 48.14 16.23
C ALA A 720 -17.46 48.69 17.62
N THR A 721 -17.23 49.98 17.88
CA THR A 721 -17.62 50.62 19.14
C THR A 721 -19.11 50.49 19.40
N ASP A 722 -19.95 50.80 18.41
CA ASP A 722 -21.40 50.75 18.54
C ASP A 722 -21.90 49.33 18.79
N LEU A 723 -21.47 48.37 17.95
CA LEU A 723 -21.90 46.99 18.02
C LEU A 723 -21.45 46.30 19.32
N VAL A 724 -20.17 46.44 19.69
CA VAL A 724 -19.64 45.84 20.93
C VAL A 724 -20.32 46.43 22.15
N THR A 725 -20.48 47.76 22.21
CA THR A 725 -21.16 48.42 23.33
C THR A 725 -22.59 47.90 23.48
N ALA A 726 -23.34 47.81 22.38
CA ALA A 726 -24.71 47.33 22.39
C ALA A 726 -24.81 45.85 22.81
N LEU A 727 -23.94 44.98 22.29
CA LEU A 727 -23.89 43.56 22.67
C LEU A 727 -23.56 43.40 24.16
N ARG A 728 -22.54 44.11 24.66
CA ARG A 728 -22.15 44.04 26.07
C ARG A 728 -23.22 44.60 27.00
N ALA A 729 -23.99 45.60 26.56
CA ALA A 729 -25.06 46.16 27.37
C ALA A 729 -26.29 45.24 27.46
N ARG A 730 -26.57 44.46 26.40
CA ARG A 730 -27.78 43.63 26.30
C ARG A 730 -27.59 42.19 26.77
N PHE A 731 -26.37 41.64 26.67
CA PHE A 731 -26.10 40.24 26.96
C PHE A 731 -24.95 40.07 27.97
N ASP A 732 -25.09 39.07 28.84
CA ASP A 732 -24.10 38.74 29.87
C ASP A 732 -22.93 37.91 29.36
N LEU A 733 -23.01 37.39 28.13
CA LEU A 733 -21.94 36.57 27.52
C LEU A 733 -20.74 37.44 27.15
N PRO A 734 -19.51 36.88 27.21
CA PRO A 734 -18.34 37.53 26.65
C PRO A 734 -18.46 37.66 25.12
N VAL A 735 -17.87 38.73 24.58
CA VAL A 735 -17.82 39.02 23.14
C VAL A 735 -16.41 38.81 22.61
N HIS A 736 -16.27 37.99 21.57
CA HIS A 736 -15.00 37.69 20.88
C HIS A 736 -15.02 38.26 19.46
N LEU A 737 -14.15 39.21 19.14
CA LEU A 737 -14.09 39.83 17.81
C LEU A 737 -13.01 39.19 16.93
N HIS A 738 -13.43 38.73 15.76
CA HIS A 738 -12.59 38.25 14.68
C HIS A 738 -12.72 39.17 13.47
N THR A 739 -11.62 39.64 12.90
CA THR A 739 -11.59 40.46 11.67
C THR A 739 -10.36 40.14 10.81
N HIS A 740 -10.40 40.52 9.53
CA HIS A 740 -9.29 40.41 8.57
C HIS A 740 -8.77 41.78 8.18
N ASP A 741 -7.46 41.97 8.11
CA ASP A 741 -6.81 43.25 7.83
C ASP A 741 -6.71 43.62 6.33
N THR A 742 -7.73 43.24 5.54
CA THR A 742 -7.70 43.32 4.07
C THR A 742 -7.46 44.75 3.58
N ALA A 743 -8.05 45.72 4.29
CA ALA A 743 -7.90 47.14 4.03
C ALA A 743 -6.69 47.79 4.75
N GLY A 744 -5.97 47.05 5.59
CA GLY A 744 -4.76 47.49 6.30
C GLY A 744 -5.00 48.43 7.47
N GLY A 745 -6.23 48.49 7.99
CA GLY A 745 -6.64 49.39 9.07
C GLY A 745 -7.29 48.71 10.27
N GLN A 746 -7.37 47.37 10.29
CA GLN A 746 -8.20 46.66 11.27
C GLN A 746 -7.60 46.59 12.68
N VAL A 747 -6.31 46.88 12.84
CA VAL A 747 -5.75 47.16 14.19
C VAL A 747 -6.53 48.28 14.87
N ALA A 748 -6.92 49.33 14.15
CA ALA A 748 -7.72 50.43 14.71
C ALA A 748 -9.12 49.96 15.16
N THR A 749 -9.72 49.02 14.43
CA THR A 749 -11.00 48.40 14.80
C THR A 749 -10.86 47.54 16.06
N LEU A 750 -9.78 46.76 16.18
CA LEU A 750 -9.52 46.00 17.41
C LEU A 750 -9.32 46.92 18.62
N LEU A 751 -8.58 48.03 18.47
CA LEU A 751 -8.41 49.02 19.53
C LEU A 751 -9.73 49.71 19.92
N ALA A 752 -10.55 50.07 18.94
CA ALA A 752 -11.87 50.65 19.18
C ALA A 752 -12.83 49.67 19.88
N ALA A 753 -12.79 48.39 19.48
CA ALA A 753 -13.54 47.32 20.14
C ALA A 753 -13.03 47.06 21.58
N ALA A 754 -11.72 47.08 21.79
CA ALA A 754 -11.10 46.94 23.12
C ALA A 754 -11.51 48.09 24.05
N ALA A 755 -11.55 49.32 23.55
CA ALA A 755 -12.04 50.48 24.29
C ALA A 755 -13.55 50.39 24.60
N ALA A 756 -14.35 49.82 23.69
CA ALA A 756 -15.76 49.49 23.91
C ALA A 756 -15.96 48.25 24.81
N GLY A 757 -14.86 47.59 25.20
CA GLY A 757 -14.83 46.52 26.17
C GLY A 757 -14.93 45.11 25.60
N VAL A 758 -14.71 44.87 24.30
CA VAL A 758 -14.72 43.50 23.73
C VAL A 758 -13.83 42.56 24.54
N ASP A 759 -14.30 41.37 24.88
CA ASP A 759 -13.65 40.52 25.88
C ASP A 759 -12.43 39.77 25.30
N ALA A 760 -12.47 39.41 24.02
CA ALA A 760 -11.35 38.78 23.30
C ALA A 760 -11.24 39.23 21.83
N VAL A 761 -10.05 39.10 21.24
CA VAL A 761 -9.79 39.35 19.81
C VAL A 761 -8.89 38.29 19.16
N ASP A 762 -9.06 38.11 17.86
CA ASP A 762 -8.17 37.29 17.02
C ASP A 762 -7.05 38.12 16.38
N VAL A 763 -5.83 37.60 16.42
CA VAL A 763 -4.63 38.16 15.77
C VAL A 763 -3.80 37.03 15.14
N ALA A 764 -2.77 37.39 14.37
CA ALA A 764 -1.77 36.44 13.88
C ALA A 764 -0.35 36.93 14.20
N ASN A 765 0.62 36.02 14.23
CA ASN A 765 2.04 36.36 14.26
C ASN A 765 2.37 37.34 13.12
N ALA A 766 3.19 38.35 13.37
CA ALA A 766 3.40 39.44 12.40
C ALA A 766 3.89 38.96 11.02
N ALA A 767 4.72 37.91 10.96
CA ALA A 767 5.19 37.33 9.70
C ALA A 767 4.06 36.68 8.89
N MET A 768 2.96 36.33 9.55
CA MET A 768 1.77 35.68 9.01
C MET A 768 0.51 36.56 9.11
N ALA A 769 0.66 37.85 9.38
CA ALA A 769 -0.44 38.80 9.57
C ALA A 769 -0.60 39.75 8.37
N GLY A 770 -1.66 40.57 8.42
CA GLY A 770 -1.91 41.66 7.48
C GLY A 770 -2.51 41.22 6.15
N THR A 771 -2.96 42.19 5.36
CA THR A 771 -3.69 41.95 4.10
C THR A 771 -4.87 41.02 4.36
N THR A 772 -5.04 39.92 3.62
CA THR A 772 -6.16 39.00 3.82
C THR A 772 -6.10 38.20 5.12
N SER A 773 -5.03 38.28 5.93
CA SER A 773 -4.94 37.67 7.26
C SER A 773 -5.40 38.63 8.37
N GLN A 774 -5.38 38.17 9.63
CA GLN A 774 -5.70 38.93 10.82
C GLN A 774 -4.70 40.07 11.06
N PRO A 775 -5.06 41.07 11.90
CA PRO A 775 -4.12 42.07 12.39
C PRO A 775 -2.92 41.46 13.14
N SER A 776 -1.79 42.17 13.14
CA SER A 776 -0.56 41.72 13.79
C SER A 776 -0.70 41.64 15.32
N MET A 777 -0.31 40.51 15.89
CA MET A 777 -0.25 40.27 17.33
C MET A 777 0.72 41.24 18.02
N SER A 778 1.96 41.36 17.54
CA SER A 778 2.97 42.22 18.18
C SER A 778 2.56 43.70 18.10
N ALA A 779 1.91 44.12 17.02
CA ALA A 779 1.35 45.48 16.91
C ALA A 779 0.23 45.74 17.92
N LEU A 780 -0.70 44.79 18.11
CA LEU A 780 -1.78 44.91 19.10
C LEU A 780 -1.23 44.93 20.54
N VAL A 781 -0.33 44.00 20.87
CA VAL A 781 0.29 43.90 22.19
C VAL A 781 1.02 45.20 22.53
N ALA A 782 1.86 45.71 21.62
CA ALA A 782 2.57 46.97 21.81
C ALA A 782 1.62 48.18 21.97
N ALA A 783 0.47 48.17 21.27
CA ALA A 783 -0.50 49.26 21.37
C ALA A 783 -1.29 49.28 22.70
N LEU A 784 -1.40 48.13 23.38
CA LEU A 784 -2.15 47.97 24.62
C LEU A 784 -1.27 47.84 25.87
N GLU A 785 0.05 47.67 25.70
CA GLU A 785 1.01 47.58 26.80
C GLU A 785 0.87 48.80 27.73
N HIS A 786 0.77 48.54 29.03
CA HIS A 786 0.57 49.55 30.07
C HIS A 786 -0.75 50.34 30.00
N THR A 787 -1.74 49.85 29.24
CA THR A 787 -3.11 50.39 29.26
C THR A 787 -4.02 49.55 30.18
N PRO A 788 -5.22 50.03 30.55
CA PRO A 788 -6.17 49.20 31.30
C PRO A 788 -6.60 47.91 30.59
N ARG A 789 -6.42 47.83 29.26
CA ARG A 789 -6.76 46.67 28.42
C ARG A 789 -5.51 45.88 28.01
N ASP A 790 -4.40 46.01 28.75
CA ASP A 790 -3.18 45.22 28.52
C ASP A 790 -3.52 43.72 28.38
N THR A 791 -2.92 43.08 27.39
CA THR A 791 -3.18 41.67 27.05
C THR A 791 -2.51 40.71 28.04
N GLY A 792 -1.47 41.17 28.75
CA GLY A 792 -0.62 40.31 29.58
C GLY A 792 0.28 39.37 28.78
N LEU A 793 0.36 39.52 27.46
CA LEU A 793 1.34 38.83 26.60
C LEU A 793 2.66 39.61 26.58
N SER A 794 3.78 38.89 26.57
CA SER A 794 5.10 39.51 26.44
C SER A 794 5.36 39.92 24.99
N LEU A 795 5.50 41.23 24.73
CA LEU A 795 5.86 41.73 23.41
C LEU A 795 7.14 41.08 22.87
N GLN A 796 8.18 40.97 23.71
CA GLN A 796 9.43 40.33 23.31
C GLN A 796 9.20 38.87 22.90
N ALA A 797 8.42 38.11 23.67
CA ALA A 797 8.14 36.71 23.37
C ALA A 797 7.35 36.55 22.06
N THR A 798 6.42 37.47 21.75
CA THR A 798 5.73 37.48 20.45
C THR A 798 6.69 37.74 19.29
N CYS A 799 7.62 38.68 19.45
CA CYS A 799 8.63 39.00 18.44
C CYS A 799 9.66 37.87 18.25
N ASP A 800 10.04 37.17 19.31
CA ASP A 800 11.01 36.06 19.27
C ASP A 800 10.53 34.87 18.41
N LEU A 801 9.23 34.78 18.13
CA LEU A 801 8.63 33.76 17.26
C LEU A 801 8.50 34.20 15.79
N GLU A 802 8.64 35.49 15.48
CA GLU A 802 8.52 36.01 14.11
C GLU A 802 9.57 35.44 13.13
N PRO A 803 10.87 35.28 13.50
CA PRO A 803 11.86 34.68 12.60
C PRO A 803 11.52 33.25 12.18
N TYR A 804 10.90 32.47 13.08
CA TYR A 804 10.42 31.12 12.77
C TYR A 804 9.33 31.16 11.70
N TRP A 805 8.28 31.94 11.94
CA TRP A 805 7.15 32.03 11.01
C TRP A 805 7.54 32.67 9.68
N GLU A 806 8.50 33.60 9.67
CA GLU A 806 9.08 34.13 8.44
C GLU A 806 9.79 33.02 7.65
N ALA A 807 10.62 32.20 8.30
CA ALA A 807 11.30 31.07 7.66
C ALA A 807 10.30 30.03 7.13
N VAL A 808 9.25 29.71 7.88
CA VAL A 808 8.14 28.86 7.42
C VAL A 808 7.52 29.46 6.15
N ARG A 809 7.05 30.71 6.20
CA ARG A 809 6.38 31.38 5.08
C ARG A 809 7.22 31.38 3.81
N ARG A 810 8.54 31.56 3.92
CA ARG A 810 9.47 31.50 2.77
C ARG A 810 9.44 30.16 2.06
N LEU A 811 9.34 29.03 2.78
CA LEU A 811 9.23 27.69 2.17
C LEU A 811 7.92 27.54 1.38
N TYR A 812 6.86 28.20 1.82
CA TYR A 812 5.54 28.16 1.19
C TYR A 812 5.33 29.18 0.07
N ARG A 813 6.39 29.85 -0.42
CA ARG A 813 6.33 30.82 -1.53
C ARG A 813 5.53 30.33 -2.75
N PRO A 814 5.60 29.05 -3.19
CA PRO A 814 4.77 28.56 -4.30
C PRO A 814 3.26 28.68 -4.10
N PHE A 815 2.81 28.87 -2.85
CA PHE A 815 1.40 28.96 -2.48
C PHE A 815 1.00 30.35 -1.98
N GLU A 816 1.87 31.36 -2.10
CA GLU A 816 1.53 32.75 -1.80
C GLU A 816 0.36 33.21 -2.67
N ALA A 817 -0.80 33.35 -2.02
CA ALA A 817 -2.05 33.72 -2.65
C ALA A 817 -2.62 35.04 -2.11
N GLY A 818 -1.99 35.60 -1.06
CA GLY A 818 -2.36 36.88 -0.46
C GLY A 818 -2.24 38.06 -1.45
N LEU A 819 -2.88 39.18 -1.08
CA LEU A 819 -2.73 40.42 -1.83
C LEU A 819 -1.32 40.99 -1.66
N PRO A 820 -0.74 41.64 -2.69
CA PRO A 820 0.58 42.26 -2.57
C PRO A 820 0.59 43.47 -1.61
N GLY A 821 -0.58 43.94 -1.18
CA GLY A 821 -0.76 45.00 -0.20
C GLY A 821 -2.25 45.23 0.12
N PRO A 822 -2.56 46.15 1.05
CA PRO A 822 -3.92 46.47 1.43
C PRO A 822 -4.78 47.02 0.28
N THR A 823 -6.10 46.78 0.33
CA THR A 823 -7.05 47.31 -0.66
C THR A 823 -8.35 47.78 -0.01
N GLY A 824 -8.78 49.00 -0.36
CA GLY A 824 -10.08 49.54 0.05
C GLY A 824 -11.26 49.01 -0.77
N ARG A 825 -11.01 48.28 -1.87
CA ARG A 825 -12.08 47.70 -2.72
C ARG A 825 -12.93 46.68 -1.98
N VAL A 826 -12.41 46.10 -0.90
CA VAL A 826 -13.13 45.15 -0.04
C VAL A 826 -14.43 45.72 0.54
N TYR A 827 -14.51 47.03 0.74
CA TYR A 827 -15.72 47.70 1.21
C TYR A 827 -16.84 47.79 0.16
N ASP A 828 -16.55 47.47 -1.10
CA ASP A 828 -17.52 47.44 -2.20
C ASP A 828 -17.90 45.99 -2.53
N HIS A 829 -16.91 45.14 -2.84
CA HIS A 829 -17.17 43.76 -3.24
C HIS A 829 -17.39 42.79 -2.07
N GLU A 830 -16.97 43.16 -0.85
CA GLU A 830 -17.18 42.37 0.38
C GLU A 830 -16.69 40.90 0.28
N ILE A 831 -15.63 40.65 -0.50
CA ILE A 831 -15.10 39.30 -0.72
C ILE A 831 -14.24 38.94 0.50
N PRO A 832 -14.53 37.82 1.21
CA PRO A 832 -13.70 37.35 2.32
C PRO A 832 -12.28 37.03 1.89
N GLY A 833 -11.31 37.19 2.81
CA GLY A 833 -9.88 37.00 2.50
C GLY A 833 -9.58 35.68 1.79
N GLY A 834 -9.99 34.54 2.37
CA GLY A 834 -9.78 33.22 1.76
C GLY A 834 -10.51 33.01 0.42
N GLN A 835 -11.67 33.64 0.21
CA GLN A 835 -12.38 33.57 -1.07
C GLN A 835 -11.66 34.42 -2.13
N LEU A 836 -11.09 35.55 -1.77
CA LEU A 836 -10.39 36.44 -2.69
C LEU A 836 -9.17 35.74 -3.31
N SER A 837 -8.35 35.10 -2.47
CA SER A 837 -7.21 34.29 -2.90
C SER A 837 -7.63 33.16 -3.84
N ASN A 838 -8.69 32.41 -3.49
CA ASN A 838 -9.21 31.30 -4.29
C ASN A 838 -9.81 31.76 -5.63
N LEU A 839 -10.63 32.81 -5.62
CA LEU A 839 -11.30 33.35 -6.80
C LEU A 839 -10.30 33.85 -7.83
N LYS A 840 -9.19 34.45 -7.36
CA LYS A 840 -8.09 34.90 -8.23
C LYS A 840 -7.39 33.73 -8.92
N GLN A 841 -7.10 32.65 -8.20
CA GLN A 841 -6.51 31.46 -8.81
C GLN A 841 -7.46 30.78 -9.81
N GLN A 842 -8.76 30.72 -9.50
CA GLN A 842 -9.77 30.23 -10.44
C GLN A 842 -9.83 31.10 -11.70
N ALA A 843 -9.82 32.42 -11.56
CA ALA A 843 -9.77 33.34 -12.70
C ALA A 843 -8.54 33.12 -13.58
N ILE A 844 -7.36 32.93 -12.98
CA ILE A 844 -6.12 32.62 -13.72
C ILE A 844 -6.26 31.30 -14.49
N ALA A 845 -6.73 30.24 -13.83
CA ALA A 845 -6.92 28.93 -14.46
C ALA A 845 -7.91 28.95 -15.63
N LEU A 846 -8.91 29.84 -15.58
CA LEU A 846 -9.90 30.03 -16.64
C LEU A 846 -9.48 31.06 -17.72
N GLY A 847 -8.26 31.61 -17.65
CA GLY A 847 -7.78 32.62 -18.59
C GLY A 847 -8.36 34.03 -18.39
N LEU A 848 -9.05 34.27 -17.26
CA LEU A 848 -9.67 35.55 -16.89
C LEU A 848 -8.83 36.35 -15.88
N GLY A 849 -7.62 35.90 -15.54
CA GLY A 849 -6.78 36.54 -14.52
C GLY A 849 -6.48 38.02 -14.79
N ALA A 850 -6.34 38.43 -16.05
CA ALA A 850 -6.13 39.83 -16.44
C ALA A 850 -7.38 40.71 -16.27
N ARG A 851 -8.57 40.10 -16.13
CA ARG A 851 -9.87 40.76 -15.95
C ARG A 851 -10.36 40.66 -14.50
N PHE A 852 -9.47 40.41 -13.54
CA PHE A 852 -9.86 40.18 -12.15
C PHE A 852 -10.59 41.39 -11.52
N GLN A 853 -10.21 42.61 -11.89
CA GLN A 853 -10.92 43.80 -11.42
C GLN A 853 -12.37 43.86 -11.93
N GLU A 854 -12.66 43.32 -13.13
CA GLU A 854 -14.02 43.18 -13.63
C GLU A 854 -14.80 42.12 -12.83
N ILE A 855 -14.11 41.04 -12.41
CA ILE A 855 -14.68 40.00 -11.54
C ILE A 855 -15.05 40.59 -10.17
N GLU A 856 -14.20 41.44 -9.57
CA GLU A 856 -14.52 42.12 -8.31
C GLU A 856 -15.77 42.99 -8.43
N VAL A 857 -15.91 43.76 -9.52
CA VAL A 857 -17.11 44.58 -9.79
C VAL A 857 -18.34 43.70 -10.02
N MET A 858 -18.20 42.65 -10.82
CA MET A 858 -19.29 41.69 -11.07
C MET A 858 -19.68 40.92 -9.81
N TYR A 859 -18.76 40.73 -8.87
CA TYR A 859 -19.04 40.10 -7.59
C TYR A 859 -19.98 40.95 -6.73
N ALA A 860 -19.77 42.27 -6.67
CA ALA A 860 -20.69 43.20 -6.02
C ALA A 860 -22.08 43.19 -6.69
N ALA A 861 -22.12 43.13 -8.02
CA ALA A 861 -23.38 43.01 -8.77
C ALA A 861 -24.10 41.67 -8.49
N ALA A 862 -23.36 40.56 -8.53
CA ALA A 862 -23.88 39.23 -8.22
C ALA A 862 -24.42 39.15 -6.78
N ASP A 863 -23.75 39.78 -5.81
CA ASP A 863 -24.22 39.89 -4.44
C ASP A 863 -25.58 40.61 -4.36
N ARG A 864 -25.71 41.77 -5.03
CA ARG A 864 -26.97 42.51 -5.12
C ARG A 864 -28.09 41.65 -5.73
N ILE A 865 -27.83 41.01 -6.88
CA ILE A 865 -28.78 40.16 -7.61
C ILE A 865 -29.27 38.99 -6.73
N LEU A 866 -28.36 38.41 -5.95
CA LEU A 866 -28.67 37.29 -5.05
C LEU A 866 -29.34 37.72 -3.73
N GLY A 867 -29.67 39.00 -3.57
CA GLY A 867 -30.38 39.51 -2.39
C GLY A 867 -29.46 39.90 -1.23
N ARG A 868 -28.21 40.27 -1.53
CA ARG A 868 -27.16 40.66 -0.57
C ARG A 868 -26.96 39.63 0.56
N PRO A 869 -26.74 38.34 0.28
CA PRO A 869 -26.51 37.35 1.34
C PRO A 869 -25.28 37.69 2.19
N VAL A 870 -25.22 37.12 3.39
CA VAL A 870 -23.95 37.06 4.14
C VAL A 870 -22.97 36.22 3.32
N LYS A 871 -21.76 36.73 3.10
CA LYS A 871 -20.78 36.11 2.19
C LYS A 871 -19.64 35.49 2.98
N VAL A 872 -19.77 34.21 3.29
CA VAL A 872 -18.71 33.38 3.89
C VAL A 872 -18.84 31.97 3.32
N THR A 873 -17.84 31.10 3.44
CA THR A 873 -17.95 29.77 2.81
C THR A 873 -19.18 28.99 3.34
N PRO A 874 -20.09 28.50 2.48
CA PRO A 874 -19.99 28.41 1.02
C PRO A 874 -20.71 29.52 0.22
N THR A 875 -21.46 30.44 0.83
CA THR A 875 -22.19 31.51 0.12
C THR A 875 -21.25 32.47 -0.61
N SER A 876 -20.07 32.76 -0.06
CA SER A 876 -19.05 33.57 -0.75
C SER A 876 -18.58 32.94 -2.07
N LYS A 877 -18.58 31.60 -2.14
CA LYS A 877 -18.30 30.86 -3.37
C LYS A 877 -19.46 30.95 -4.35
N VAL A 878 -20.71 30.86 -3.88
CA VAL A 878 -21.91 31.01 -4.73
C VAL A 878 -21.87 32.32 -5.51
N VAL A 879 -21.62 33.43 -4.80
CA VAL A 879 -21.49 34.76 -5.42
C VAL A 879 -20.30 34.80 -6.39
N GLY A 880 -19.18 34.17 -6.02
CA GLY A 880 -17.97 34.11 -6.84
C GLY A 880 -18.13 33.31 -8.14
N ASP A 881 -18.78 32.15 -8.07
CA ASP A 881 -19.06 31.30 -9.23
C ASP A 881 -19.98 32.04 -10.21
N LEU A 882 -21.00 32.75 -9.71
CA LEU A 882 -21.87 33.59 -10.54
C LEU A 882 -21.06 34.72 -11.20
N ALA A 883 -20.26 35.44 -10.43
CA ALA A 883 -19.47 36.56 -10.94
C ALA A 883 -18.48 36.13 -12.04
N LEU A 884 -17.75 35.03 -11.80
CA LEU A 884 -16.87 34.42 -12.80
C LEU A 884 -17.64 34.02 -14.07
N HIS A 885 -18.80 33.38 -13.91
CA HIS A 885 -19.61 32.93 -15.03
C HIS A 885 -20.09 34.11 -15.91
N LEU A 886 -20.57 35.18 -15.29
CA LEU A 886 -21.05 36.38 -15.99
C LEU A 886 -19.91 37.11 -16.71
N VAL A 887 -18.74 37.27 -16.07
CA VAL A 887 -17.56 37.87 -16.70
C VAL A 887 -17.05 37.03 -17.89
N ALA A 888 -17.05 35.71 -17.75
CA ALA A 888 -16.65 34.78 -18.81
C ALA A 888 -17.54 34.94 -20.06
N ARG A 889 -18.84 35.19 -19.87
CA ARG A 889 -19.80 35.42 -20.96
C ARG A 889 -19.86 36.86 -21.47
N GLY A 890 -19.22 37.81 -20.77
CA GLY A 890 -19.39 39.24 -21.06
C GLY A 890 -20.84 39.71 -20.86
N ALA A 891 -21.54 39.12 -19.89
CA ALA A 891 -22.94 39.42 -19.61
C ALA A 891 -23.07 40.79 -18.92
N ASP A 892 -24.13 41.53 -19.27
CA ASP A 892 -24.56 42.71 -18.53
C ASP A 892 -25.34 42.27 -17.27
N PRO A 893 -24.96 42.73 -16.07
CA PRO A 893 -25.57 42.26 -14.82
C PRO A 893 -27.03 42.68 -14.68
N ASP A 894 -27.42 43.87 -15.16
CA ASP A 894 -28.79 44.36 -15.04
C ASP A 894 -29.71 43.62 -16.04
N ALA A 895 -29.20 43.32 -17.24
CA ALA A 895 -29.90 42.47 -18.20
C ALA A 895 -30.07 41.03 -17.69
N PHE A 896 -29.05 40.46 -17.05
CA PHE A 896 -29.14 39.13 -16.45
C PHE A 896 -30.11 39.09 -15.27
N GLU A 897 -30.12 40.12 -14.41
CA GLU A 897 -31.08 40.25 -13.31
C GLU A 897 -32.53 40.32 -13.84
N ALA A 898 -32.72 41.05 -14.95
CA ALA A 898 -34.01 41.14 -15.62
C ALA A 898 -34.43 39.83 -16.29
N ASP A 899 -33.53 39.06 -16.90
CA ASP A 899 -33.86 37.86 -17.70
C ASP A 899 -32.93 36.66 -17.41
N PRO A 900 -33.03 36.00 -16.23
CA PRO A 900 -32.10 34.94 -15.82
C PRO A 900 -32.34 33.56 -16.48
N GLU A 901 -33.45 33.40 -17.21
CA GLU A 901 -33.88 32.13 -17.82
C GLU A 901 -32.97 31.71 -19.00
N ASP A 902 -32.41 32.69 -19.72
CA ASP A 902 -31.58 32.48 -20.91
C ASP A 902 -30.09 32.23 -20.58
N VAL A 903 -29.72 32.27 -19.31
CA VAL A 903 -28.34 32.06 -18.84
C VAL A 903 -28.26 30.82 -17.97
N ASP A 904 -27.45 29.85 -18.40
CA ASP A 904 -27.15 28.66 -17.59
C ASP A 904 -26.42 29.07 -16.30
N LEU A 905 -26.84 28.53 -15.16
CA LEU A 905 -26.29 28.93 -13.86
C LEU A 905 -25.35 27.87 -13.29
N PRO A 906 -24.27 28.28 -12.60
CA PRO A 906 -23.46 27.36 -11.83
C PRO A 906 -24.31 26.56 -10.83
N ALA A 907 -23.99 25.27 -10.64
CA ALA A 907 -24.73 24.39 -9.74
C ALA A 907 -24.79 24.93 -8.29
N SER A 908 -23.75 25.63 -7.84
CA SER A 908 -23.72 26.28 -6.53
C SER A 908 -24.78 27.38 -6.39
N VAL A 909 -25.04 28.14 -7.46
CA VAL A 909 -26.07 29.19 -7.51
C VAL A 909 -27.46 28.56 -7.53
N VAL A 910 -27.66 27.51 -8.32
CA VAL A 910 -28.92 26.76 -8.33
C VAL A 910 -29.22 26.15 -6.96
N GLY A 911 -28.23 25.54 -6.31
CA GLY A 911 -28.36 24.97 -4.96
C GLY A 911 -28.64 26.03 -3.89
N PHE A 912 -28.00 27.19 -3.97
CA PHE A 912 -28.33 28.31 -3.08
C PHE A 912 -29.78 28.76 -3.27
N LEU A 913 -30.19 29.07 -4.51
CA LEU A 913 -31.55 29.53 -4.80
C LEU A 913 -32.62 28.47 -4.48
N SER A 914 -32.28 27.18 -4.53
CA SER A 914 -33.19 26.09 -4.12
C SER A 914 -33.41 26.03 -2.60
N GLY A 915 -32.57 26.70 -1.80
CA GLY A 915 -32.64 26.75 -0.35
C GLY A 915 -31.76 25.72 0.37
N GLU A 916 -30.81 25.08 -0.32
CA GLU A 916 -29.92 24.07 0.28
C GLU A 916 -29.06 24.62 1.43
N LEU A 917 -28.77 25.92 1.42
CA LEU A 917 -27.95 26.59 2.44
C LEU A 917 -28.77 27.27 3.55
N GLY A 918 -30.10 27.15 3.53
CA GLY A 918 -31.00 27.89 4.41
C GLY A 918 -31.59 29.14 3.74
N VAL A 919 -32.19 30.02 4.55
CA VAL A 919 -32.86 31.24 4.06
C VAL A 919 -31.98 32.45 4.35
N PRO A 920 -31.65 33.30 3.36
CA PRO A 920 -30.85 34.49 3.58
C PRO A 920 -31.59 35.53 4.46
N PRO A 921 -30.87 36.35 5.25
CA PRO A 921 -31.48 37.33 6.15
C PRO A 921 -32.50 38.29 5.49
N GLY A 922 -32.23 38.71 4.25
CA GLY A 922 -33.12 39.59 3.49
C GLY A 922 -34.31 38.89 2.82
N GLY A 923 -34.45 37.58 3.00
CA GLY A 923 -35.38 36.76 2.20
C GLY A 923 -34.88 36.56 0.77
N TRP A 924 -35.67 35.85 -0.03
CA TRP A 924 -35.31 35.54 -1.42
C TRP A 924 -35.57 36.71 -2.36
N PRO A 925 -34.68 36.97 -3.34
CA PRO A 925 -34.90 38.01 -4.35
C PRO A 925 -35.97 37.55 -5.34
N GLU A 926 -37.23 37.94 -5.11
CA GLU A 926 -38.34 37.70 -6.05
C GLU A 926 -38.59 38.95 -6.90
N PRO A 927 -38.91 38.81 -8.21
CA PRO A 927 -39.18 37.56 -8.93
C PRO A 927 -37.94 36.84 -9.50
N PHE A 928 -36.72 37.34 -9.26
CA PHE A 928 -35.48 36.79 -9.83
C PHE A 928 -35.33 35.30 -9.54
N ARG A 929 -35.48 34.86 -8.28
CA ARG A 929 -35.35 33.46 -7.87
C ARG A 929 -36.32 32.55 -8.62
N THR A 930 -37.60 32.91 -8.66
CA THR A 930 -38.62 32.10 -9.36
C THR A 930 -38.25 31.90 -10.83
N ARG A 931 -37.79 32.95 -11.50
CA ARG A 931 -37.37 32.90 -12.91
C ARG A 931 -36.07 32.13 -13.11
N ALA A 932 -35.07 32.38 -12.25
CA ALA A 932 -33.80 31.66 -12.24
C ALA A 932 -33.94 30.15 -11.93
N LEU A 933 -35.03 29.69 -11.33
CA LEU A 933 -35.26 28.26 -11.11
C LEU A 933 -36.20 27.61 -12.12
N ALA A 934 -36.83 28.41 -13.00
CA ALA A 934 -37.80 27.92 -13.96
C ALA A 934 -37.19 26.83 -14.87
N GLY A 935 -37.87 25.68 -14.96
CA GLY A 935 -37.44 24.55 -15.80
C GLY A 935 -36.22 23.76 -15.30
N ARG A 936 -35.68 24.06 -14.11
CA ARG A 936 -34.48 23.38 -13.55
C ARG A 936 -34.86 22.29 -12.55
N VAL A 937 -34.11 21.19 -12.56
CA VAL A 937 -34.33 20.05 -11.66
C VAL A 937 -33.65 20.31 -10.32
N LEU A 938 -34.44 20.43 -9.26
CA LEU A 938 -33.96 20.61 -7.90
C LEU A 938 -33.74 19.24 -7.24
N ARG A 939 -32.63 19.06 -6.53
CA ARG A 939 -32.38 17.87 -5.68
C ARG A 939 -32.10 18.25 -4.23
N PRO A 940 -33.05 18.90 -3.52
CA PRO A 940 -32.85 19.21 -2.12
C PRO A 940 -32.96 17.92 -1.30
N GLY A 941 -31.95 17.65 -0.46
CA GLY A 941 -32.00 16.52 0.46
C GLY A 941 -30.70 16.27 1.21
N VAL A 942 -30.83 15.80 2.44
CA VAL A 942 -29.71 15.25 3.21
C VAL A 942 -29.66 13.76 2.91
N THR A 943 -28.50 13.25 2.49
CA THR A 943 -28.30 11.82 2.28
C THR A 943 -28.44 11.10 3.63
N PRO A 944 -29.32 10.10 3.76
CA PRO A 944 -29.47 9.34 5.00
C PRO A 944 -28.22 8.48 5.27
N LEU A 945 -27.95 8.22 6.55
CA LEU A 945 -26.91 7.28 6.96
C LEU A 945 -27.38 5.84 6.70
N THR A 946 -26.44 4.98 6.31
CA THR A 946 -26.68 3.54 6.28
C THR A 946 -26.51 2.91 7.66
N ASP A 947 -27.03 1.70 7.87
CA ASP A 947 -26.81 0.95 9.12
C ASP A 947 -25.32 0.75 9.45
N GLN A 948 -24.46 0.67 8.42
CA GLN A 948 -23.02 0.56 8.62
C GLN A 948 -22.42 1.89 9.10
N ASP A 949 -22.84 3.01 8.52
CA ASP A 949 -22.37 4.33 8.95
C ASP A 949 -22.75 4.58 10.41
N GLU A 950 -23.97 4.22 10.82
CA GLU A 950 -24.42 4.32 12.22
C GLU A 950 -23.55 3.48 13.17
N ARG A 951 -23.24 2.23 12.79
CA ARG A 951 -22.37 1.35 13.58
C ARG A 951 -20.96 1.91 13.72
N ASP A 952 -20.37 2.40 12.63
CA ASP A 952 -18.99 2.91 12.63
C ASP A 952 -18.88 4.23 13.39
N LEU A 953 -19.86 5.14 13.25
CA LEU A 953 -19.92 6.37 14.04
C LEU A 953 -20.08 6.10 15.54
N ALA A 954 -20.81 5.03 15.91
CA ALA A 954 -20.93 4.55 17.28
C ALA A 954 -19.73 3.68 17.75
N GLY A 955 -18.79 3.37 16.86
CA GLY A 955 -17.61 2.55 17.14
C GLY A 955 -16.55 3.26 17.98
N GLY A 956 -15.37 2.63 18.05
CA GLY A 956 -14.18 3.23 18.67
C GLY A 956 -13.63 4.43 17.88
N SER A 957 -12.75 5.23 18.49
CA SER A 957 -12.24 6.48 17.89
C SER A 957 -11.63 6.30 16.50
N GLU A 958 -10.86 5.25 16.25
CA GLU A 958 -10.28 4.97 14.91
C GLU A 958 -11.38 4.77 13.86
N SER A 959 -12.30 3.84 14.10
CA SER A 959 -13.44 3.57 13.21
C SER A 959 -14.32 4.80 12.98
N ARG A 960 -14.53 5.62 14.03
CA ARG A 960 -15.31 6.85 13.93
C ARG A 960 -14.60 7.90 13.07
N ARG A 961 -13.30 8.13 13.28
CA ARG A 961 -12.49 9.09 12.51
C ARG A 961 -12.43 8.72 11.03
N ASP A 962 -12.17 7.45 10.72
CA ASP A 962 -12.17 6.94 9.35
C ASP A 962 -13.53 7.15 8.68
N ARG A 963 -14.62 6.80 9.39
CA ARG A 963 -15.97 7.01 8.88
C ARG A 963 -16.28 8.49 8.66
N LEU A 964 -15.88 9.37 9.58
CA LEU A 964 -16.05 10.82 9.44
C LEU A 964 -15.30 11.38 8.23
N ASN A 965 -14.07 10.91 7.97
CA ASN A 965 -13.31 11.26 6.76
C ASN A 965 -14.11 10.90 5.49
N HIS A 966 -14.60 9.67 5.39
CA HIS A 966 -15.38 9.21 4.23
C HIS A 966 -16.72 9.94 4.05
N LEU A 967 -17.43 10.23 5.14
CA LEU A 967 -18.73 10.91 5.08
C LEU A 967 -18.59 12.39 4.71
N LEU A 968 -17.62 13.09 5.30
CA LEU A 968 -17.42 14.52 5.10
C LEU A 968 -16.71 14.80 3.79
N PHE A 969 -15.73 13.96 3.43
CA PHE A 969 -14.84 14.19 2.29
C PHE A 969 -14.45 12.87 1.58
N PRO A 970 -15.38 12.19 0.88
CA PRO A 970 -15.10 10.90 0.25
C PRO A 970 -13.98 10.96 -0.80
N GLY A 971 -13.95 12.01 -1.62
CA GLY A 971 -12.89 12.25 -2.61
C GLY A 971 -11.52 12.49 -1.97
N PRO A 972 -11.35 13.55 -1.14
CA PRO A 972 -10.11 13.81 -0.41
C PRO A 972 -9.59 12.63 0.41
N THR A 973 -10.50 11.88 1.03
CA THR A 973 -10.11 10.68 1.81
C THR A 973 -9.49 9.63 0.89
N LYS A 974 -10.06 9.40 -0.29
CA LYS A 974 -9.48 8.50 -1.29
C LYS A 974 -8.11 8.98 -1.78
N ASP A 975 -7.92 10.28 -1.98
CA ASP A 975 -6.63 10.86 -2.36
C ASP A 975 -5.59 10.64 -1.25
N TYR A 976 -5.96 10.87 0.01
CA TYR A 976 -5.15 10.60 1.19
C TYR A 976 -4.76 9.12 1.30
N GLU A 977 -5.72 8.19 1.19
CA GLU A 977 -5.47 6.74 1.26
C GLU A 977 -4.53 6.27 0.16
N THR A 978 -4.68 6.83 -1.05
CA THR A 978 -3.79 6.57 -2.19
C THR A 978 -2.37 7.03 -1.89
N SER A 979 -2.22 8.23 -1.32
CA SER A 979 -0.93 8.76 -0.87
C SER A 979 -0.32 7.89 0.24
N ARG A 980 -1.09 7.56 1.29
CA ARG A 980 -0.65 6.72 2.42
C ARG A 980 -0.21 5.32 1.96
N THR A 981 -0.91 4.76 0.98
CA THR A 981 -0.58 3.45 0.39
C THR A 981 0.70 3.51 -0.44
N SER A 982 0.87 4.55 -1.26
CA SER A 982 2.00 4.69 -2.18
C SER A 982 3.29 5.13 -1.48
N TYR A 983 3.17 6.09 -0.56
CA TYR A 983 4.29 6.84 0.01
C TYR A 983 4.43 6.71 1.53
N GLY A 984 3.43 6.15 2.21
CA GLY A 984 3.46 6.04 3.67
C GLY A 984 3.10 7.35 4.36
N HIS A 985 3.60 7.56 5.58
CA HIS A 985 3.29 8.74 6.39
C HIS A 985 4.19 9.92 6.00
N VAL A 986 3.77 10.73 5.02
CA VAL A 986 4.61 11.82 4.47
C VAL A 986 4.75 13.04 5.38
N SER A 987 3.93 13.17 6.44
CA SER A 987 4.00 14.30 7.39
C SER A 987 5.34 14.36 8.14
N VAL A 988 6.02 13.22 8.31
CA VAL A 988 7.31 13.11 9.02
C VAL A 988 8.48 13.73 8.24
N LEU A 989 8.30 13.97 6.94
CA LEU A 989 9.28 14.66 6.12
C LEU A 989 9.33 16.14 6.50
N SER A 990 10.53 16.73 6.49
CA SER A 990 10.67 18.19 6.58
C SER A 990 9.95 18.86 5.42
N THR A 991 9.45 20.09 5.61
CA THR A 991 8.74 20.82 4.55
C THR A 991 9.61 21.06 3.32
N ILE A 992 10.92 21.22 3.51
CA ILE A 992 11.89 21.28 2.41
C ILE A 992 11.89 19.97 1.60
N GLY A 993 12.06 18.82 2.28
CA GLY A 993 12.07 17.52 1.61
C GLY A 993 10.72 17.19 0.97
N TYR A 994 9.63 17.60 1.61
CA TYR A 994 8.27 17.42 1.11
C TYR A 994 8.02 18.21 -0.19
N LEU A 995 8.35 19.51 -0.22
CA LEU A 995 8.05 20.38 -1.36
C LEU A 995 9.07 20.27 -2.49
N HIS A 996 10.34 20.00 -2.17
CA HIS A 996 11.45 20.14 -3.12
C HIS A 996 12.37 18.92 -3.22
N GLY A 997 12.10 17.84 -2.47
CA GLY A 997 12.92 16.64 -2.50
C GLY A 997 14.30 16.85 -1.88
N MET A 998 15.31 16.14 -2.38
CA MET A 998 16.68 16.17 -1.86
C MET A 998 17.67 16.75 -2.86
N SER A 999 18.76 17.31 -2.34
CA SER A 999 19.91 17.74 -3.15
C SER A 999 21.01 16.68 -3.16
N PRO A 1000 21.75 16.49 -4.27
CA PRO A 1000 22.88 15.56 -4.29
C PRO A 1000 23.92 15.88 -3.20
N GLY A 1001 24.38 14.85 -2.49
CA GLY A 1001 25.34 14.99 -1.38
C GLY A 1001 24.73 15.47 -0.05
N GLU A 1002 23.42 15.70 0.00
CA GLU A 1002 22.68 15.99 1.24
C GLU A 1002 22.33 14.67 1.96
N GLU A 1003 22.54 14.62 3.28
CA GLU A 1003 22.00 13.60 4.16
C GLU A 1003 20.96 14.25 5.10
N ILE A 1004 19.79 13.65 5.18
CA ILE A 1004 18.69 14.09 6.05
C ILE A 1004 18.35 13.00 7.07
N GLU A 1005 17.88 13.45 8.22
CA GLU A 1005 17.33 12.58 9.25
C GLU A 1005 15.80 12.64 9.21
N ILE A 1006 15.16 11.47 9.12
CA ILE A 1006 13.72 11.30 9.16
C ILE A 1006 13.35 10.49 10.40
N GLU A 1007 12.70 11.13 11.37
CA GLU A 1007 12.17 10.47 12.56
C GLU A 1007 10.79 9.88 12.26
N LEU A 1008 10.69 8.54 12.24
CA LEU A 1008 9.42 7.85 11.99
C LEU A 1008 8.58 7.75 13.26
N GLU A 1009 9.24 7.38 14.35
CA GLU A 1009 8.69 7.18 15.69
C GLU A 1009 9.82 7.46 16.69
N ARG A 1010 9.47 7.66 17.97
CA ARG A 1010 10.46 7.85 19.03
C ARG A 1010 11.49 6.72 19.04
N GLY A 1011 12.75 7.06 18.74
CA GLY A 1011 13.87 6.11 18.69
C GLY A 1011 14.02 5.35 17.35
N VAL A 1012 13.20 5.64 16.35
CA VAL A 1012 13.26 5.05 15.01
C VAL A 1012 13.58 6.15 13.98
N ARG A 1013 14.85 6.21 13.58
CA ARG A 1013 15.37 7.23 12.64
C ARG A 1013 15.86 6.59 11.35
N LEU A 1014 15.60 7.25 10.24
CA LEU A 1014 16.20 6.95 8.94
C LEU A 1014 17.19 8.04 8.59
N LEU A 1015 18.44 7.67 8.37
CA LEU A 1015 19.45 8.52 7.75
C LEU A 1015 19.39 8.29 6.26
N VAL A 1016 18.96 9.29 5.50
CA VAL A 1016 18.75 9.21 4.06
C VAL A 1016 19.68 10.17 3.36
N GLY A 1017 20.53 9.68 2.46
CA GLY A 1017 21.37 10.49 1.58
C GLY A 1017 20.98 10.34 0.12
N LEU A 1018 21.16 11.38 -0.69
CA LEU A 1018 21.00 11.30 -2.15
C LEU A 1018 22.38 11.25 -2.83
N GLU A 1019 22.70 10.11 -3.45
CA GLU A 1019 24.00 9.86 -4.09
C GLU A 1019 24.02 10.30 -5.56
N ALA A 1020 22.99 9.91 -6.32
CA ALA A 1020 22.93 10.19 -7.75
C ALA A 1020 21.50 10.11 -8.29
N ILE A 1021 21.26 10.80 -9.40
CA ILE A 1021 20.05 10.68 -10.21
C ILE A 1021 20.50 10.24 -11.61
N GLY A 1022 20.03 9.09 -12.06
CA GLY A 1022 20.34 8.57 -13.39
C GLY A 1022 19.63 9.34 -14.50
N GLU A 1023 20.14 9.15 -15.72
CA GLU A 1023 19.43 9.53 -16.93
C GLU A 1023 18.16 8.67 -17.12
N PRO A 1024 17.14 9.21 -17.81
CA PRO A 1024 15.91 8.49 -18.09
C PRO A 1024 16.18 7.35 -19.07
N ASP A 1025 15.55 6.20 -18.84
CA ASP A 1025 15.54 5.10 -19.81
C ASP A 1025 14.53 5.33 -20.95
N GLU A 1026 14.40 4.37 -21.87
CA GLU A 1026 13.47 4.42 -23.01
C GLU A 1026 11.99 4.50 -22.59
N ARG A 1027 11.67 4.12 -21.34
CA ARG A 1027 10.35 4.24 -20.73
C ARG A 1027 10.21 5.54 -19.93
N GLY A 1028 11.20 6.44 -20.05
CA GLY A 1028 11.37 7.67 -19.31
C GLY A 1028 11.30 7.50 -17.79
N LEU A 1029 11.84 6.39 -17.28
CA LEU A 1029 12.08 6.16 -15.86
C LEU A 1029 13.52 6.55 -15.52
N ARG A 1030 13.72 7.33 -14.46
CA ARG A 1030 15.03 7.60 -13.87
C ARG A 1030 15.26 6.68 -12.68
N THR A 1031 16.51 6.28 -12.47
CA THR A 1031 16.92 5.61 -11.23
C THR A 1031 17.56 6.62 -10.29
N VAL A 1032 16.91 6.89 -9.16
CA VAL A 1032 17.43 7.72 -8.07
C VAL A 1032 18.14 6.83 -7.05
N MET A 1033 19.41 7.10 -6.80
CA MET A 1033 20.25 6.34 -5.88
C MET A 1033 20.29 7.04 -4.53
N PHE A 1034 19.65 6.44 -3.53
CA PHE A 1034 19.75 6.90 -2.14
C PHE A 1034 20.73 6.04 -1.34
N THR A 1035 21.27 6.58 -0.26
CA THR A 1035 21.72 5.82 0.90
C THR A 1035 20.62 5.86 1.96
N MET A 1036 20.33 4.72 2.61
CA MET A 1036 19.41 4.64 3.74
C MET A 1036 20.05 3.80 4.84
N ASN A 1037 20.35 4.43 5.98
CA ASN A 1037 21.09 3.85 7.10
C ASN A 1037 22.40 3.19 6.62
N GLY A 1038 23.18 3.92 5.83
CA GLY A 1038 24.47 3.48 5.28
C GLY A 1038 24.38 2.49 4.12
N GLN A 1039 23.20 2.27 3.53
CA GLN A 1039 23.04 1.32 2.42
C GLN A 1039 22.42 1.91 1.17
N LEU A 1040 22.99 1.58 0.01
CA LEU A 1040 22.46 2.00 -1.28
C LEU A 1040 21.05 1.42 -1.55
N ARG A 1041 20.19 2.28 -2.11
CA ARG A 1041 18.80 2.04 -2.45
C ARG A 1041 18.47 2.69 -3.79
N PRO A 1042 18.46 1.92 -4.89
CA PRO A 1042 17.92 2.40 -6.15
C PRO A 1042 16.40 2.49 -6.08
N ILE A 1043 15.85 3.64 -6.45
CA ILE A 1043 14.42 3.88 -6.59
C ILE A 1043 14.16 4.34 -8.01
N GLN A 1044 13.27 3.65 -8.73
CA GLN A 1044 12.86 4.07 -10.06
C GLN A 1044 11.67 5.01 -9.97
N VAL A 1045 11.71 6.09 -10.76
CA VAL A 1045 10.65 7.09 -10.79
C VAL A 1045 10.41 7.57 -12.20
N ARG A 1046 9.14 7.79 -12.56
CA ARG A 1046 8.75 8.32 -13.87
C ARG A 1046 9.09 9.79 -13.95
N ASP A 1047 9.91 10.16 -14.94
CA ASP A 1047 10.13 11.55 -15.31
C ASP A 1047 8.96 12.00 -16.18
N ARG A 1048 8.11 12.87 -15.62
CA ARG A 1048 6.89 13.36 -16.27
C ARG A 1048 7.17 14.41 -17.34
N ALA A 1049 8.40 14.90 -17.45
CA ALA A 1049 8.80 15.84 -18.51
C ALA A 1049 9.11 15.12 -19.83
N ILE A 1050 9.13 13.78 -19.85
CA ILE A 1050 9.50 12.96 -21.01
C ILE A 1050 8.27 12.21 -21.53
N ASP A 1051 7.82 12.60 -22.72
CA ASP A 1051 6.84 11.83 -23.49
C ASP A 1051 7.44 10.48 -23.92
N VAL A 1052 6.69 9.41 -23.70
CA VAL A 1052 7.14 8.04 -23.99
C VAL A 1052 6.21 7.41 -25.02
N ASP A 1053 6.76 7.14 -26.21
CA ASP A 1053 6.10 6.44 -27.33
C ASP A 1053 6.22 4.91 -27.21
N VAL A 1054 6.20 4.35 -26.00
CA VAL A 1054 6.16 2.89 -25.81
C VAL A 1054 4.71 2.48 -25.63
N SER A 1055 4.12 1.87 -26.66
CA SER A 1055 2.75 1.34 -26.62
C SER A 1055 2.59 0.31 -25.51
N ALA A 1056 1.77 0.61 -24.50
CA ALA A 1056 1.33 -0.42 -23.56
C ALA A 1056 0.58 -1.54 -24.31
N SER A 1057 0.83 -2.80 -23.95
CA SER A 1057 0.11 -3.94 -24.54
C SER A 1057 -1.40 -3.75 -24.38
N GLU A 1058 -2.14 -3.89 -25.48
CA GLU A 1058 -3.59 -3.76 -25.49
C GLU A 1058 -4.23 -4.84 -24.59
N LYS A 1059 -5.28 -4.51 -23.83
CA LYS A 1059 -6.01 -5.48 -22.99
C LYS A 1059 -7.17 -6.11 -23.75
N ALA A 1060 -7.41 -7.40 -23.54
CA ALA A 1060 -8.60 -8.07 -24.07
C ALA A 1060 -9.86 -7.59 -23.34
N ASP A 1061 -10.97 -7.44 -24.06
CA ASP A 1061 -12.26 -7.07 -23.49
C ASP A 1061 -12.96 -8.33 -22.97
N PRO A 1062 -13.18 -8.47 -21.64
CA PRO A 1062 -13.86 -9.64 -21.07
C PRO A 1062 -15.30 -9.81 -21.57
N GLY A 1063 -15.93 -8.74 -22.07
CA GLY A 1063 -17.27 -8.76 -22.66
C GLY A 1063 -17.33 -9.30 -24.09
N HIS A 1064 -16.18 -9.50 -24.76
CA HIS A 1064 -16.11 -9.90 -26.16
C HIS A 1064 -15.49 -11.31 -26.33
N PRO A 1065 -16.29 -12.37 -26.59
CA PRO A 1065 -15.80 -13.75 -26.64
C PRO A 1065 -14.71 -14.02 -27.69
N GLY A 1066 -14.66 -13.23 -28.76
CA GLY A 1066 -13.64 -13.29 -29.81
C GLY A 1066 -12.28 -12.67 -29.45
N HIS A 1067 -12.16 -11.97 -28.31
CA HIS A 1067 -10.88 -11.43 -27.84
C HIS A 1067 -10.15 -12.51 -27.07
N ILE A 1068 -9.07 -13.03 -27.65
CA ILE A 1068 -8.24 -14.05 -27.03
C ILE A 1068 -7.21 -13.36 -26.15
N ALA A 1069 -7.30 -13.57 -24.84
CA ALA A 1069 -6.42 -12.98 -23.85
C ALA A 1069 -5.26 -13.92 -23.49
N ALA A 1070 -4.13 -13.35 -23.09
CA ALA A 1070 -3.06 -14.08 -22.43
C ALA A 1070 -3.58 -14.53 -21.04
N PRO A 1071 -3.56 -15.84 -20.74
CA PRO A 1071 -4.15 -16.36 -19.50
C PRO A 1071 -3.33 -16.00 -18.25
N PHE A 1072 -2.04 -15.75 -18.41
CA PHE A 1072 -1.09 -15.36 -17.39
C PHE A 1072 0.15 -14.73 -18.05
N ALA A 1073 1.04 -14.14 -17.24
CA ALA A 1073 2.25 -13.53 -17.76
C ALA A 1073 3.21 -14.58 -18.33
N GLY A 1074 3.75 -14.33 -19.52
CA GLY A 1074 4.66 -15.26 -20.21
C GLY A 1074 4.97 -14.84 -21.64
N ALA A 1075 5.93 -15.54 -22.25
CA ALA A 1075 6.25 -15.32 -23.66
C ALA A 1075 5.18 -16.01 -24.51
N VAL A 1076 4.38 -15.22 -25.23
CA VAL A 1076 3.30 -15.73 -26.07
C VAL A 1076 3.74 -15.76 -27.54
N THR A 1077 3.53 -16.90 -28.18
CA THR A 1077 3.84 -17.15 -29.59
C THR A 1077 2.55 -17.50 -30.33
N PRO A 1078 2.05 -16.66 -31.25
CA PRO A 1078 0.94 -17.02 -32.13
C PRO A 1078 1.32 -18.21 -33.01
N VAL A 1079 0.44 -19.21 -33.11
CA VAL A 1079 0.60 -20.36 -34.02
C VAL A 1079 -0.35 -20.28 -35.23
N VAL A 1080 -1.13 -19.21 -35.32
CA VAL A 1080 -2.03 -18.89 -36.44
C VAL A 1080 -1.77 -17.47 -36.95
N GLN A 1081 -2.17 -17.20 -38.18
CA GLN A 1081 -1.98 -15.90 -38.84
C GLN A 1081 -3.32 -15.19 -39.09
N GLU A 1082 -3.26 -13.87 -39.30
CA GLU A 1082 -4.43 -13.09 -39.72
C GLU A 1082 -5.06 -13.66 -40.99
N GLY A 1083 -6.39 -13.70 -41.01
CA GLY A 1083 -7.20 -14.29 -42.07
C GLY A 1083 -7.37 -15.81 -41.97
N GLN A 1084 -6.61 -16.51 -41.12
CA GLN A 1084 -6.74 -17.97 -40.95
C GLN A 1084 -8.07 -18.34 -40.30
N ALA A 1085 -8.73 -19.38 -40.82
CA ALA A 1085 -9.94 -19.93 -40.23
C ALA A 1085 -9.58 -20.86 -39.07
N VAL A 1086 -10.25 -20.69 -37.93
CA VAL A 1086 -10.03 -21.46 -36.70
C VAL A 1086 -11.34 -21.99 -36.14
N GLN A 1087 -11.31 -23.15 -35.50
CA GLN A 1087 -12.48 -23.75 -34.83
C GLN A 1087 -12.41 -23.53 -33.31
N ALA A 1088 -13.57 -23.49 -32.65
CA ALA A 1088 -13.62 -23.47 -31.19
C ALA A 1088 -12.85 -24.68 -30.61
N GLY A 1089 -11.97 -24.42 -29.66
CA GLY A 1089 -11.06 -25.40 -29.05
C GLY A 1089 -9.71 -25.56 -29.76
N GLN A 1090 -9.51 -24.97 -30.95
CA GLN A 1090 -8.23 -25.02 -31.66
C GLN A 1090 -7.15 -24.20 -30.93
N VAL A 1091 -5.91 -24.71 -30.91
CA VAL A 1091 -4.74 -23.96 -30.42
C VAL A 1091 -4.42 -22.83 -31.38
N VAL A 1092 -4.37 -21.60 -30.86
CA VAL A 1092 -4.12 -20.38 -31.64
C VAL A 1092 -2.85 -19.65 -31.22
N ALA A 1093 -2.39 -19.86 -29.99
CA ALA A 1093 -1.06 -19.43 -29.55
C ALA A 1093 -0.51 -20.43 -28.52
N THR A 1094 0.78 -20.37 -28.25
CA THR A 1094 1.40 -21.03 -27.10
C THR A 1094 1.95 -19.97 -26.15
N VAL A 1095 1.96 -20.27 -24.85
CA VAL A 1095 2.58 -19.43 -23.81
C VAL A 1095 3.62 -20.23 -23.05
N GLU A 1096 4.82 -19.67 -22.96
CA GLU A 1096 5.92 -20.20 -22.16
C GLU A 1096 6.01 -19.41 -20.84
N ALA A 1097 5.77 -20.09 -19.71
CA ALA A 1097 5.88 -19.51 -18.37
C ALA A 1097 6.18 -20.59 -17.32
N MET A 1098 6.95 -20.25 -16.28
CA MET A 1098 7.19 -21.11 -15.11
C MET A 1098 7.65 -22.55 -15.45
N LYS A 1099 8.61 -22.71 -16.36
CA LYS A 1099 9.11 -24.03 -16.81
C LYS A 1099 8.07 -24.90 -17.56
N MET A 1100 6.96 -24.32 -18.00
CA MET A 1100 5.94 -25.02 -18.77
C MET A 1100 5.62 -24.29 -20.07
N GLU A 1101 5.27 -25.07 -21.08
CA GLU A 1101 4.62 -24.59 -22.30
C GLU A 1101 3.13 -24.95 -22.21
N ALA A 1102 2.24 -23.99 -22.48
CA ALA A 1102 0.81 -24.20 -22.48
C ALA A 1102 0.16 -23.68 -23.77
N ALA A 1103 -0.82 -24.43 -24.28
CA ALA A 1103 -1.63 -24.02 -25.41
C ALA A 1103 -2.67 -22.97 -25.00
N ILE A 1104 -2.75 -21.87 -25.75
CA ILE A 1104 -3.86 -20.92 -25.74
C ILE A 1104 -4.82 -21.34 -26.84
N THR A 1105 -6.05 -21.70 -26.45
CA THR A 1105 -7.11 -22.11 -27.38
C THR A 1105 -8.16 -21.02 -27.53
N THR A 1106 -8.85 -21.02 -28.68
CA THR A 1106 -10.01 -20.13 -28.88
C THR A 1106 -11.29 -20.76 -28.34
N SER A 1107 -12.18 -19.94 -27.73
CA SER A 1107 -13.53 -20.35 -27.31
C SER A 1107 -14.57 -20.25 -28.43
N VAL A 1108 -14.25 -19.56 -29.52
CA VAL A 1108 -15.14 -19.33 -30.68
C VAL A 1108 -14.48 -19.80 -31.98
N GLY A 1109 -15.29 -20.30 -32.91
CA GLY A 1109 -14.86 -20.57 -34.28
C GLY A 1109 -15.10 -19.34 -35.16
N GLY A 1110 -14.18 -19.05 -36.08
CA GLY A 1110 -14.22 -17.82 -36.87
C GLY A 1110 -12.98 -17.61 -37.73
N ARG A 1111 -12.81 -16.40 -38.26
CA ARG A 1111 -11.54 -16.00 -38.89
C ARG A 1111 -10.76 -15.11 -37.94
N VAL A 1112 -9.45 -15.35 -37.84
CA VAL A 1112 -8.54 -14.46 -37.11
C VAL A 1112 -8.54 -13.11 -37.83
N GLN A 1113 -9.11 -12.09 -37.20
CA GLN A 1113 -9.20 -10.73 -37.77
C GLN A 1113 -7.90 -9.97 -37.57
N ARG A 1114 -7.29 -10.12 -36.38
CA ARG A 1114 -6.06 -9.43 -36.02
C ARG A 1114 -5.24 -10.26 -35.05
N VAL A 1115 -3.93 -10.32 -35.25
CA VAL A 1115 -2.98 -10.78 -34.23
C VAL A 1115 -2.40 -9.53 -33.59
N ALA A 1116 -2.71 -9.30 -32.30
CA ALA A 1116 -2.40 -8.05 -31.61
C ALA A 1116 -0.93 -7.96 -31.15
N ILE A 1117 -0.18 -9.05 -31.31
CA ILE A 1117 1.19 -9.21 -30.84
C ILE A 1117 2.13 -9.60 -31.98
N GLY A 1118 3.43 -9.37 -31.81
CA GLY A 1118 4.45 -9.81 -32.76
C GLY A 1118 4.64 -11.34 -32.82
N ALA A 1119 5.74 -11.80 -33.44
CA ALA A 1119 6.04 -13.23 -33.57
C ALA A 1119 6.22 -13.94 -32.21
N VAL A 1120 6.90 -13.30 -31.27
CA VAL A 1120 7.00 -13.71 -29.86
C VAL A 1120 7.00 -12.44 -29.02
N GLN A 1121 6.12 -12.32 -28.03
CA GLN A 1121 6.02 -11.14 -27.19
C GLN A 1121 5.75 -11.50 -25.73
N GLN A 1122 6.34 -10.73 -24.81
CA GLN A 1122 6.01 -10.82 -23.38
C GLN A 1122 4.70 -10.12 -23.11
N LEU A 1123 3.75 -10.85 -22.54
CA LEU A 1123 2.42 -10.36 -22.19
C LEU A 1123 2.16 -10.57 -20.71
N GLU A 1124 1.33 -9.72 -20.13
CA GLU A 1124 0.73 -9.93 -18.81
C GLU A 1124 -0.61 -10.67 -18.93
N GLY A 1125 -1.11 -11.20 -17.81
CA GLY A 1125 -2.47 -11.76 -17.78
C GLY A 1125 -3.50 -10.71 -18.19
N GLY A 1126 -4.36 -11.08 -19.15
CA GLY A 1126 -5.41 -10.20 -19.68
C GLY A 1126 -5.00 -9.33 -20.87
N ASP A 1127 -3.73 -9.35 -21.29
CA ASP A 1127 -3.31 -8.71 -22.54
C ASP A 1127 -3.94 -9.42 -23.75
N LEU A 1128 -4.25 -8.67 -24.80
CA LEU A 1128 -4.84 -9.16 -26.03
C LEU A 1128 -3.77 -9.88 -26.86
N VAL A 1129 -4.04 -11.13 -27.20
CA VAL A 1129 -3.23 -11.96 -28.11
C VAL A 1129 -3.72 -11.80 -29.54
N MET A 1130 -5.02 -11.97 -29.76
CA MET A 1130 -5.65 -11.86 -31.08
C MET A 1130 -7.16 -11.68 -31.00
N ILE A 1131 -7.77 -11.29 -32.12
CA ILE A 1131 -9.22 -11.15 -32.29
C ILE A 1131 -9.70 -12.16 -33.32
N ILE A 1132 -10.75 -12.90 -32.97
CA ILE A 1132 -11.47 -13.82 -33.85
C ILE A 1132 -12.87 -13.27 -34.08
N GLY A 1133 -13.27 -13.22 -35.35
CA GLY A 1133 -14.54 -12.66 -35.79
C GLY A 1133 -15.48 -13.65 -36.47
#